data_AF-A0A0Y9WT93-F1
#
_entry.id   AF-A0A0Y9WT93-F1
#
_cell.length_a   1.000
_cell.length_b   1.000
_cell.length_c   1.000
_cell.angle_alpha   90.00
_cell.angle_beta   90.00
_cell.angle_gamma   90.00
#
_symmetry.space_group_name_H-M   'P 1'
#
loop_
_entity.id
_entity.type
_entity.pdbx_description
1 polymer ?
#
loop_
_entity_poly.entity_id
_entity_poly.type
_entity_poly.pdbx_seq_one_letter_code
_entity_poly.pdbx_strand_id
1 'polypeptide(L)'
;MNAYKEPNHVVDQKRLLDECIFVVKEQSFFMKQALDNGSLRDTLKHASNMLCELKTTELSPKYYYELYMLIFNELQHLDSFINDKKKHKKKFIDIYESVQHAGNIIPRLYLLIIVGRNYIKNKDIKAKYILKDMTELCKGIQHPLKGLFLRYFLIQMCKDRIPDTGSEYEEAGGGNIDDAFEFLLTNFYESLKLWNRMNDKVIPIGGNISNIDDNVLKNNKIKILKEKMDVKMLVGSILVRMSQLEGMTKQYYIEKCLPKLLLYLSNINDSRIQQYIFESIVQVFSDECHLYSLEMLLNSILKLNNFVDFKNILITLLKRLRSFVEHNKSEFPKEIDIFNLFYNHLVIYVNRTIEQCRNEFDCFNNTLDTSFHNFDKNNNINNVHTNSININDEVSNLNQSNKDIDASQNIPKFSNQNNIHKNSIGNNSDNNNNNIKKDKQEIIQIIIKMLQVLYEFIFLCICMYDSTTINELFELAYKIVSNININDDEISEQVINIIVLPFNHLGLNALKAKNIKNLLNSINDKYKKKLSLNIIDAIIECKNKEMAYQNVEEILKFISCIFYEDISTHKKNINKKDPFNFENNSIIYTSEKISKFFHIITNTNDIDKKYNTSMLFYNYIYDSIYFSQLLPSIIFTLLNIVTKIIAIGISIPENNENINLLNSEFDSEQNKREDSYYDPNFNDFTNKETNINSNPYEQQTIILSEQEINQYNKYAKNIFKFIHTNLLSISNKIPILAFKIFFYSSIVVDQYDKFINDYSFISFDNIEAICLEFITQSLIIYEEDINLSSEQFECIIWAIGILSSYINLLDNENYNNVALKLCQHANKLLKKKDQCIGLLMCSHLYWENQKYRNSTKTYECLQKALKNAEIAIQSNSDNIFLFVHTLKKYLYYYESLNIEVTEKVINYLIDICQEYYSDICKDSSVNQEYLQIIKDIQIKKQTNQTLFENINAYFPSK
;
A
#
# COMPACT_ATOMS: atom_id res chain seq x y z
N MET A 1 9.98 75.16 -4.45
CA MET A 1 9.91 75.21 -2.97
C MET A 1 9.56 73.83 -2.48
N ASN A 2 10.43 73.20 -1.69
CA ASN A 2 10.25 71.82 -1.25
C ASN A 2 9.54 71.81 0.09
N ALA A 3 8.35 71.20 0.15
CA ALA A 3 7.76 70.73 1.39
C ALA A 3 7.85 69.20 1.37
N TYR A 4 8.83 68.65 2.09
CA TYR A 4 8.90 67.22 2.36
C TYR A 4 7.64 66.80 3.11
N LYS A 5 6.79 65.99 2.49
CA LYS A 5 5.84 65.14 3.22
C LYS A 5 6.47 63.76 3.34
N GLU A 6 6.65 63.32 4.58
CA GLU A 6 7.15 62.00 4.93
C GLU A 6 6.19 60.91 4.39
N PRO A 7 6.68 59.85 3.73
CA PRO A 7 5.83 58.78 3.24
C PRO A 7 5.50 57.75 4.33
N ASN A 8 4.88 58.20 5.43
CA ASN A 8 4.24 57.32 6.40
C ASN A 8 2.84 56.92 5.89
N HIS A 9 2.80 56.09 4.85
CA HIS A 9 1.59 55.41 4.42
C HIS A 9 1.87 53.93 4.17
N VAL A 10 1.30 53.08 5.02
CA VAL A 10 0.95 51.71 4.62
C VAL A 10 -0.12 51.87 3.54
N VAL A 11 0.29 51.80 2.29
CA VAL A 11 -0.60 51.98 1.14
C VAL A 11 -1.64 50.86 1.14
N ASP A 12 -2.92 51.23 1.23
CA ASP A 12 -4.02 50.28 1.21
C ASP A 12 -4.22 49.74 -0.22
N GLN A 13 -3.46 48.69 -0.55
CA GLN A 13 -3.39 48.13 -1.91
C GLN A 13 -4.74 47.72 -2.48
N LYS A 14 -5.72 47.38 -1.63
CA LYS A 14 -7.08 47.06 -2.07
C LYS A 14 -7.79 48.27 -2.63
N ARG A 15 -7.72 49.41 -1.92
CA ARG A 15 -8.33 50.66 -2.37
C ARG A 15 -7.76 51.13 -3.71
N LEU A 16 -6.43 51.06 -3.89
CA LEU A 16 -5.81 51.38 -5.18
C LEU A 16 -6.27 50.43 -6.31
N LEU A 17 -6.45 49.15 -6.00
CA LEU A 17 -7.00 48.19 -6.95
C LEU A 17 -8.45 48.53 -7.32
N ASP A 18 -9.31 48.86 -6.35
CA ASP A 18 -10.70 49.24 -6.57
C ASP A 18 -10.81 50.51 -7.43
N GLU A 19 -9.95 51.51 -7.19
CA GLU A 19 -9.85 52.74 -7.99
C GLU A 19 -9.44 52.42 -9.45
N CYS A 20 -8.44 51.56 -9.67
CA CYS A 20 -8.06 51.09 -11.01
C CYS A 20 -9.19 50.29 -11.69
N ILE A 21 -9.86 49.39 -10.96
CA ILE A 21 -10.96 48.55 -11.48
C ILE A 21 -12.15 49.41 -11.91
N PHE A 22 -12.44 50.50 -11.18
CA PHE A 22 -13.49 51.45 -11.56
C PHE A 22 -13.20 52.08 -12.93
N VAL A 23 -11.98 52.60 -13.13
CA VAL A 23 -11.56 53.19 -14.42
C VAL A 23 -11.56 52.15 -15.54
N VAL A 24 -11.12 50.92 -15.28
CA VAL A 24 -11.19 49.82 -16.27
C VAL A 24 -12.63 49.55 -16.71
N LYS A 25 -13.58 49.45 -15.78
CA LYS A 25 -15.00 49.20 -16.08
C LYS A 25 -15.65 50.36 -16.83
N GLU A 26 -15.33 51.60 -16.48
CA GLU A 26 -15.81 52.79 -17.18
C GLU A 26 -15.29 52.81 -18.63
N GLN A 27 -13.98 52.65 -18.83
CA GLN A 27 -13.39 52.69 -20.16
C GLN A 27 -13.76 51.44 -21.00
N SER A 28 -13.97 50.27 -20.40
CA SER A 28 -14.44 49.09 -21.13
C SER A 28 -15.89 49.21 -21.58
N PHE A 29 -16.76 49.87 -20.79
CA PHE A 29 -18.12 50.22 -21.20
C PHE A 29 -18.13 51.13 -22.44
N PHE A 30 -17.37 52.24 -22.41
CA PHE A 30 -17.25 53.14 -23.56
C PHE A 30 -16.57 52.47 -24.78
N MET A 31 -15.60 51.58 -24.54
CA MET A 31 -15.02 50.76 -25.61
C MET A 31 -16.09 49.88 -26.27
N LYS A 32 -16.92 49.16 -25.50
CA LYS A 32 -18.02 48.32 -26.02
C LYS A 32 -19.04 49.15 -26.83
N GLN A 33 -19.45 50.31 -26.32
CA GLN A 33 -20.32 51.21 -27.07
C GLN A 33 -19.70 51.69 -28.39
N ALA A 34 -18.39 51.96 -28.41
CA ALA A 34 -17.67 52.34 -29.64
C ALA A 34 -17.50 51.17 -30.62
N LEU A 35 -17.40 49.92 -30.13
CA LEU A 35 -17.37 48.70 -30.94
C LEU A 35 -18.71 48.50 -31.68
N ASP A 36 -19.84 48.67 -30.99
CA ASP A 36 -21.19 48.57 -31.57
C ASP A 36 -21.43 49.66 -32.63
N ASN A 37 -20.94 50.88 -32.38
CA ASN A 37 -20.95 52.00 -33.31
C ASN A 37 -19.96 51.85 -34.49
N GLY A 38 -19.08 50.84 -34.46
CA GLY A 38 -18.06 50.60 -35.51
C GLY A 38 -16.92 51.61 -35.57
N SER A 39 -16.78 52.52 -34.59
CA SER A 39 -15.72 53.55 -34.60
C SER A 39 -14.40 52.99 -34.07
N LEU A 40 -13.54 52.51 -34.99
CA LEU A 40 -12.21 51.99 -34.65
C LEU A 40 -11.36 53.03 -33.89
N ARG A 41 -11.46 54.32 -34.21
CA ARG A 41 -10.66 55.37 -33.56
C ARG A 41 -11.00 55.52 -32.08
N ASP A 42 -12.28 55.59 -31.77
CA ASP A 42 -12.76 55.79 -30.40
C ASP A 42 -12.62 54.51 -29.58
N THR A 43 -12.86 53.35 -30.21
CA THR A 43 -12.54 52.03 -29.66
C THR A 43 -11.08 51.94 -29.20
N LEU A 44 -10.11 52.25 -30.08
CA LEU A 44 -8.69 52.19 -29.74
C LEU A 44 -8.29 53.24 -28.70
N LYS A 45 -8.96 54.41 -28.67
CA LYS A 45 -8.76 55.43 -27.64
C LYS A 45 -9.20 54.94 -26.26
N HIS A 46 -10.41 54.40 -26.13
CA HIS A 46 -10.91 53.86 -24.86
C HIS A 46 -10.12 52.62 -24.42
N ALA A 47 -9.77 51.71 -25.34
CA ALA A 47 -8.87 50.61 -25.06
C ALA A 47 -7.49 51.08 -24.58
N SER A 48 -6.92 52.12 -25.20
CA SER A 48 -5.64 52.70 -24.76
C SER A 48 -5.73 53.38 -23.39
N ASN A 49 -6.88 53.95 -23.03
CA ASN A 49 -7.11 54.50 -21.69
C ASN A 49 -7.20 53.39 -20.65
N MET A 50 -8.02 52.36 -20.90
CA MET A 50 -8.11 51.16 -20.05
C MET A 50 -6.74 50.51 -19.81
N LEU A 51 -5.91 50.40 -20.87
CA LEU A 51 -4.55 49.88 -20.79
C LEU A 51 -3.56 50.79 -20.05
N CYS A 52 -3.90 52.06 -19.76
CA CYS A 52 -3.03 52.92 -18.95
C CYS A 52 -2.99 52.50 -17.48
N GLU A 53 -4.02 51.81 -16.96
CA GLU A 53 -4.03 51.34 -15.57
C GLU A 53 -2.92 50.30 -15.30
N LEU A 54 -2.56 49.48 -16.30
CA LEU A 54 -1.39 48.59 -16.25
C LEU A 54 -0.03 49.32 -16.14
N LYS A 55 -0.02 50.66 -16.18
CA LYS A 55 1.18 51.46 -15.85
C LYS A 55 1.42 51.59 -14.35
N THR A 56 0.50 51.19 -13.47
CA THR A 56 0.75 51.23 -12.01
C THR A 56 1.99 50.42 -11.61
N THR A 57 2.70 50.86 -10.56
CA THR A 57 3.83 50.15 -9.92
C THR A 57 3.58 49.83 -8.45
N GLU A 58 2.42 50.20 -7.92
CA GLU A 58 2.14 50.19 -6.47
C GLU A 58 1.39 48.93 -6.02
N LEU A 59 0.77 48.22 -6.96
CA LEU A 59 0.11 46.94 -6.73
C LEU A 59 1.14 45.81 -6.56
N SER A 60 0.93 44.95 -5.57
CA SER A 60 1.66 43.68 -5.44
C SER A 60 1.29 42.72 -6.60
N PRO A 61 2.12 41.71 -6.90
CA PRO A 61 1.91 40.82 -8.05
C PRO A 61 0.54 40.15 -8.09
N LYS A 62 -0.04 39.83 -6.92
CA LYS A 62 -1.38 39.25 -6.79
C LYS A 62 -2.50 40.21 -7.24
N TYR A 63 -2.49 41.45 -6.77
CA TYR A 63 -3.50 42.44 -7.17
C TYR A 63 -3.28 42.93 -8.61
N TYR A 64 -2.03 42.99 -9.06
CA TYR A 64 -1.72 43.25 -10.47
C TYR A 64 -2.23 42.11 -11.38
N TYR A 65 -2.14 40.85 -10.96
CA TYR A 65 -2.73 39.71 -11.68
C TYR A 65 -4.26 39.85 -11.82
N GLU A 66 -4.94 40.26 -10.74
CA GLU A 66 -6.39 40.48 -10.74
C GLU A 66 -6.81 41.60 -11.72
N LEU A 67 -6.13 42.75 -11.67
CA LEU A 67 -6.32 43.85 -12.63
C LEU A 67 -6.01 43.40 -14.08
N TYR A 68 -4.92 42.66 -14.27
CA TYR A 68 -4.55 42.09 -15.57
C TYR A 68 -5.63 41.17 -16.12
N MET A 69 -6.20 40.27 -15.31
CA MET A 69 -7.23 39.32 -15.78
C MET A 69 -8.53 40.02 -16.18
N LEU A 70 -8.93 41.08 -15.48
CA LEU A 70 -10.08 41.91 -15.87
C LEU A 70 -9.85 42.57 -17.24
N ILE A 71 -8.70 43.23 -17.42
CA ILE A 71 -8.32 43.87 -18.69
C ILE A 71 -8.17 42.82 -19.81
N PHE A 72 -7.58 41.66 -19.51
CA PHE A 72 -7.40 40.56 -20.46
C PHE A 72 -8.73 40.06 -21.03
N ASN A 73 -9.76 39.92 -20.19
CA ASN A 73 -11.10 39.53 -20.62
C ASN A 73 -11.74 40.61 -21.49
N GLU A 74 -11.63 41.88 -21.11
CA GLU A 74 -12.17 43.01 -21.89
C GLU A 74 -11.53 43.14 -23.28
N LEU A 75 -10.22 42.88 -23.39
CA LEU A 75 -9.50 42.88 -24.67
C LEU A 75 -9.96 41.77 -25.64
N GLN A 76 -10.65 40.72 -25.19
CA GLN A 76 -11.19 39.69 -26.10
C GLN A 76 -12.33 40.23 -26.97
N HIS A 77 -13.10 41.20 -26.48
CA HIS A 77 -14.11 41.89 -27.28
C HIS A 77 -13.46 42.73 -28.38
N LEU A 78 -12.34 43.41 -28.06
CA LEU A 78 -11.55 44.18 -29.01
C LEU A 78 -10.92 43.29 -30.09
N ASP A 79 -10.32 42.17 -29.70
CA ASP A 79 -9.75 41.16 -30.61
C ASP A 79 -10.80 40.61 -31.59
N SER A 80 -12.00 40.29 -31.09
CA SER A 80 -13.11 39.81 -31.92
C SER A 80 -13.53 40.82 -32.98
N PHE A 81 -13.58 42.11 -32.65
CA PHE A 81 -13.90 43.19 -33.59
C PHE A 81 -12.78 43.48 -34.60
N ILE A 82 -11.52 43.41 -34.16
CA ILE A 82 -10.36 43.56 -35.03
C ILE A 82 -10.26 42.38 -36.01
N ASN A 83 -10.71 41.17 -35.64
CA ASN A 83 -10.83 40.04 -36.56
C ASN A 83 -11.91 40.26 -37.64
N ASP A 84 -13.00 40.98 -37.34
CA ASP A 84 -14.12 41.23 -38.27
C ASP A 84 -13.82 42.31 -39.33
N LYS A 85 -13.12 41.94 -40.43
CA LYS A 85 -12.82 42.80 -41.60
C LYS A 85 -13.99 43.68 -42.07
N LYS A 86 -15.24 43.20 -41.95
CA LYS A 86 -16.46 43.93 -42.36
C LYS A 86 -16.83 45.12 -41.45
N LYS A 87 -16.45 45.10 -40.16
CA LYS A 87 -16.84 46.12 -39.18
C LYS A 87 -15.93 47.35 -39.23
N HIS A 88 -14.61 47.15 -39.22
CA HIS A 88 -13.63 48.24 -39.10
C HIS A 88 -13.15 48.84 -40.45
N LYS A 89 -13.40 48.16 -41.58
CA LYS A 89 -13.24 48.69 -42.96
C LYS A 89 -11.84 49.23 -43.36
N LYS A 90 -10.78 48.91 -42.63
CA LYS A 90 -9.38 49.33 -42.90
C LYS A 90 -8.48 48.13 -43.16
N LYS A 91 -7.31 48.34 -43.79
CA LYS A 91 -6.30 47.28 -43.95
C LYS A 91 -5.54 47.08 -42.64
N PHE A 92 -5.09 45.85 -42.37
CA PHE A 92 -4.33 45.55 -41.15
C PHE A 92 -3.01 46.33 -41.03
N ILE A 93 -2.35 46.66 -42.15
CA ILE A 93 -1.15 47.51 -42.16
C ILE A 93 -1.44 48.90 -41.55
N ASP A 94 -2.50 49.57 -42.02
CA ASP A 94 -2.90 50.89 -41.53
C ASP A 94 -3.25 50.86 -40.03
N ILE A 95 -3.85 49.75 -39.57
CA ILE A 95 -4.20 49.55 -38.16
C ILE A 95 -2.92 49.32 -37.33
N TYR A 96 -2.01 48.47 -37.82
CA TYR A 96 -0.74 48.12 -37.16
C TYR A 96 0.18 49.33 -37.01
N GLU A 97 0.21 50.22 -38.00
CA GLU A 97 0.88 51.53 -37.89
C GLU A 97 0.12 52.45 -36.91
N SER A 98 -1.21 52.56 -37.03
CA SER A 98 -2.00 53.49 -36.21
C SER A 98 -1.89 53.24 -34.70
N VAL A 99 -1.78 51.98 -34.27
CA VAL A 99 -1.61 51.65 -32.84
C VAL A 99 -0.22 52.01 -32.31
N GLN A 100 0.80 52.13 -33.18
CA GLN A 100 2.14 52.57 -32.78
C GLN A 100 2.19 54.05 -32.39
N HIS A 101 1.24 54.88 -32.86
CA HIS A 101 1.12 56.28 -32.44
C HIS A 101 0.64 56.45 -30.99
N ALA A 102 0.21 55.37 -30.30
CA ALA A 102 -0.14 55.44 -28.88
C ALA A 102 1.07 55.88 -28.04
N GLY A 103 0.98 57.04 -27.37
CA GLY A 103 2.13 57.68 -26.71
C GLY A 103 2.77 56.85 -25.58
N ASN A 104 1.98 56.04 -24.87
CA ASN A 104 2.47 55.17 -23.79
C ASN A 104 2.84 53.76 -24.32
N ILE A 105 4.04 53.26 -23.97
CA ILE A 105 4.55 51.97 -24.45
C ILE A 105 3.70 50.75 -24.02
N ILE A 106 3.10 50.78 -22.83
CA ILE A 106 2.25 49.67 -22.34
C ILE A 106 1.00 49.51 -23.23
N PRO A 107 0.09 50.51 -23.35
CA PRO A 107 -1.03 50.44 -24.30
C PRO A 107 -0.60 50.10 -25.73
N ARG A 108 0.48 50.73 -26.21
CA ARG A 108 1.01 50.50 -27.56
C ARG A 108 1.25 49.02 -27.83
N LEU A 109 2.01 48.33 -26.97
CA LEU A 109 2.39 46.94 -27.22
C LEU A 109 1.22 45.95 -27.03
N TYR A 110 0.31 46.18 -26.06
CA TYR A 110 -0.89 45.35 -25.92
C TYR A 110 -1.79 45.45 -27.17
N LEU A 111 -2.03 46.67 -27.69
CA LEU A 111 -2.79 46.87 -28.92
C LEU A 111 -2.05 46.29 -30.14
N LEU A 112 -0.73 46.49 -30.24
CA LEU A 112 0.10 45.95 -31.32
C LEU A 112 0.03 44.42 -31.39
N ILE A 113 0.04 43.73 -30.24
CA ILE A 113 -0.09 42.27 -30.17
C ILE A 113 -1.45 41.81 -30.68
N ILE A 114 -2.56 42.48 -30.30
CA ILE A 114 -3.90 42.11 -30.78
C ILE A 114 -4.02 42.32 -32.30
N VAL A 115 -3.48 43.42 -32.83
CA VAL A 115 -3.48 43.67 -34.27
C VAL A 115 -2.58 42.67 -34.99
N GLY A 116 -1.34 42.47 -34.54
CA GLY A 116 -0.37 41.53 -35.11
C GLY A 116 -0.87 40.08 -35.11
N ARG A 117 -1.52 39.64 -34.03
CA ARG A 117 -2.24 38.36 -33.93
C ARG A 117 -3.25 38.17 -35.06
N ASN A 118 -4.07 39.19 -35.33
CA ASN A 118 -5.08 39.12 -36.39
C ASN A 118 -4.48 39.34 -37.78
N TYR A 119 -3.34 40.03 -37.87
CA TYR A 119 -2.58 40.23 -39.10
C TYR A 119 -1.96 38.91 -39.60
N ILE A 120 -1.39 38.11 -38.69
CA ILE A 120 -0.93 36.73 -38.96
C ILE A 120 -2.11 35.83 -39.36
N LYS A 121 -3.21 35.86 -38.61
CA LYS A 121 -4.40 35.01 -38.88
C LYS A 121 -4.97 35.22 -40.28
N ASN A 122 -4.94 36.46 -40.79
CA ASN A 122 -5.44 36.79 -42.11
C ASN A 122 -4.48 36.43 -43.26
N LYS A 123 -3.30 35.87 -42.95
CA LYS A 123 -2.23 35.51 -43.90
C LYS A 123 -1.73 36.68 -44.77
N ASP A 124 -1.95 37.91 -44.32
CA ASP A 124 -1.53 39.13 -45.04
C ASP A 124 0.01 39.34 -44.94
N ILE A 125 0.66 38.85 -43.87
CA ILE A 125 2.13 38.77 -43.71
C ILE A 125 2.50 37.43 -43.05
N LYS A 126 3.67 36.90 -43.43
CA LYS A 126 4.29 35.68 -42.86
C LYS A 126 4.54 35.78 -41.34
N ALA A 127 4.14 34.74 -40.60
CA ALA A 127 4.17 34.70 -39.14
C ALA A 127 5.55 35.06 -38.54
N LYS A 128 6.63 34.49 -39.07
CA LYS A 128 8.04 34.73 -38.67
C LYS A 128 8.37 36.20 -38.50
N TYR A 129 8.00 37.06 -39.44
CA TYR A 129 8.38 38.48 -39.40
C TYR A 129 7.64 39.24 -38.30
N ILE A 130 6.32 39.06 -38.18
CA ILE A 130 5.52 39.73 -37.15
C ILE A 130 5.87 39.19 -35.74
N LEU A 131 6.04 37.87 -35.59
CA LEU A 131 6.42 37.27 -34.30
C LEU A 131 7.81 37.75 -33.84
N LYS A 132 8.77 37.89 -34.76
CA LYS A 132 10.10 38.45 -34.46
C LYS A 132 10.02 39.93 -34.11
N ASP A 133 9.33 40.76 -34.90
CA ASP A 133 9.12 42.19 -34.64
C ASP A 133 8.47 42.44 -33.28
N MET A 134 7.32 41.80 -32.99
CA MET A 134 6.64 41.92 -31.69
C MET A 134 7.54 41.46 -30.53
N THR A 135 8.39 40.44 -30.72
CA THR A 135 9.30 39.95 -29.67
C THR A 135 10.45 40.91 -29.39
N GLU A 136 11.01 41.53 -30.44
CA GLU A 136 12.03 42.59 -30.33
C GLU A 136 11.44 43.84 -29.67
N LEU A 137 10.26 44.31 -30.11
CA LEU A 137 9.57 45.46 -29.52
C LEU A 137 9.20 45.23 -28.04
N CYS A 138 8.86 44.00 -27.65
CA CYS A 138 8.65 43.64 -26.24
C CYS A 138 9.93 43.77 -25.37
N LYS A 139 11.14 43.78 -25.93
CA LYS A 139 12.38 44.08 -25.18
C LYS A 139 12.41 45.53 -24.67
N GLY A 140 11.59 46.43 -25.21
CA GLY A 140 11.44 47.79 -24.72
C GLY A 140 10.90 47.89 -23.28
N ILE A 141 10.24 46.85 -22.75
CA ILE A 141 9.71 46.86 -21.37
C ILE A 141 10.62 46.06 -20.44
N GLN A 142 11.54 46.78 -19.80
CA GLN A 142 12.51 46.24 -18.84
C GLN A 142 12.00 46.16 -17.38
N HIS A 143 10.74 46.55 -17.12
CA HIS A 143 10.14 46.46 -15.79
C HIS A 143 9.66 45.03 -15.49
N PRO A 144 10.15 44.34 -14.42
CA PRO A 144 9.87 42.93 -14.14
C PRO A 144 8.41 42.50 -14.32
N LEU A 145 7.50 43.03 -13.48
CA LEU A 145 6.10 42.61 -13.44
C LEU A 145 5.38 42.85 -14.78
N LYS A 146 5.36 44.09 -15.23
CA LYS A 146 4.75 44.52 -16.51
C LYS A 146 5.27 43.77 -17.73
N GLY A 147 6.59 43.53 -17.79
CA GLY A 147 7.22 42.80 -18.89
C GLY A 147 6.86 41.32 -18.89
N LEU A 148 6.80 40.68 -17.72
CA LEU A 148 6.32 39.29 -17.58
C LEU A 148 4.87 39.15 -18.05
N PHE A 149 3.97 40.02 -17.59
CA PHE A 149 2.57 40.00 -18.02
C PHE A 149 2.39 40.30 -19.51
N LEU A 150 3.17 41.23 -20.08
CA LEU A 150 3.13 41.50 -21.53
C LEU A 150 3.63 40.31 -22.36
N ARG A 151 4.71 39.62 -21.94
CA ARG A 151 5.21 38.44 -22.64
C ARG A 151 4.27 37.24 -22.50
N TYR A 152 3.65 37.07 -21.33
CA TYR A 152 2.57 36.10 -21.14
C TYR A 152 1.37 36.40 -22.06
N PHE A 153 0.97 37.67 -22.18
CA PHE A 153 -0.07 38.11 -23.11
C PHE A 153 0.30 37.80 -24.57
N LEU A 154 1.52 38.15 -25.01
CA LEU A 154 2.04 37.85 -26.35
C LEU A 154 1.91 36.36 -26.69
N ILE A 155 2.36 35.48 -25.79
CA ILE A 155 2.34 34.02 -26.00
C ILE A 155 0.89 33.50 -26.00
N GLN A 156 0.05 33.92 -25.04
CA GLN A 156 -1.34 33.46 -24.96
C GLN A 156 -2.20 33.97 -26.13
N MET A 157 -1.85 35.11 -26.73
CA MET A 157 -2.45 35.62 -27.95
C MET A 157 -1.97 34.88 -29.20
N CYS A 158 -0.67 34.57 -29.30
CA CYS A 158 -0.07 33.99 -30.49
C CYS A 158 -0.05 32.46 -30.54
N LYS A 159 -0.36 31.75 -29.43
CA LYS A 159 -0.27 30.28 -29.30
C LYS A 159 -0.82 29.48 -30.49
N ASP A 160 -1.98 29.86 -31.04
CA ASP A 160 -2.66 29.13 -32.12
C ASP A 160 -2.19 29.57 -33.53
N ARG A 161 -1.04 30.27 -33.61
CA ARG A 161 -0.50 30.95 -34.82
C ARG A 161 1.03 30.87 -34.92
N ILE A 162 1.65 29.99 -34.14
CA ILE A 162 3.09 29.74 -34.19
C ILE A 162 3.36 28.86 -35.43
N PRO A 163 4.41 29.12 -36.24
CA PRO A 163 4.74 28.30 -37.41
C PRO A 163 5.43 27.00 -36.96
N ASP A 164 4.61 26.03 -36.59
CA ASP A 164 5.01 24.68 -36.17
C ASP A 164 4.83 23.67 -37.31
N THR A 165 5.47 22.50 -37.17
CA THR A 165 5.42 21.41 -38.15
C THR A 165 3.97 20.97 -38.40
N GLY A 166 3.53 21.01 -39.66
CA GLY A 166 2.15 20.65 -40.04
C GLY A 166 1.11 21.77 -39.80
N SER A 167 1.52 22.97 -39.37
CA SER A 167 0.61 24.09 -39.17
C SER A 167 0.29 24.85 -40.47
N GLU A 168 -0.92 25.40 -40.58
CA GLU A 168 -1.35 26.30 -41.68
C GLU A 168 -0.40 27.52 -41.92
N TYR A 169 0.43 27.85 -40.92
CA TYR A 169 1.36 28.98 -40.95
C TYR A 169 2.76 28.57 -41.41
N GLU A 170 3.10 27.28 -41.36
CA GLU A 170 4.28 26.71 -42.01
C GLU A 170 4.03 26.59 -43.53
N GLU A 171 2.90 26.01 -43.95
CA GLU A 171 2.54 25.80 -45.36
C GLU A 171 2.55 27.07 -46.22
N ALA A 172 2.20 28.23 -45.63
CA ALA A 172 2.28 29.54 -46.28
C ALA A 172 3.74 30.05 -46.48
N GLY A 173 4.74 29.20 -46.23
CA GLY A 173 6.15 29.57 -46.12
C GLY A 173 6.39 30.60 -45.02
N GLY A 174 5.59 30.55 -43.95
CA GLY A 174 5.50 31.58 -42.92
C GLY A 174 6.54 31.48 -41.80
N GLY A 175 7.29 30.38 -41.75
CA GLY A 175 8.35 30.06 -40.79
C GLY A 175 8.48 28.54 -40.66
N ASN A 176 9.50 28.08 -39.94
CA ASN A 176 9.70 26.66 -39.59
C ASN A 176 9.73 26.49 -38.06
N ILE A 177 9.77 25.25 -37.56
CA ILE A 177 9.97 24.98 -36.11
C ILE A 177 11.16 25.71 -35.49
N ASP A 178 12.29 25.90 -36.20
CA ASP A 178 13.41 26.67 -35.65
C ASP A 178 13.03 28.13 -35.35
N ASP A 179 12.11 28.75 -36.11
CA ASP A 179 11.59 30.09 -35.86
C ASP A 179 10.58 30.10 -34.70
N ALA A 180 9.73 29.07 -34.61
CA ALA A 180 8.81 28.87 -33.49
C ALA A 180 9.57 28.71 -32.16
N PHE A 181 10.63 27.89 -32.19
CA PHE A 181 11.50 27.68 -31.05
C PHE A 181 12.33 28.92 -30.71
N GLU A 182 12.92 29.65 -31.68
CA GLU A 182 13.61 30.93 -31.43
C GLU A 182 12.66 31.97 -30.79
N PHE A 183 11.41 32.05 -31.26
CA PHE A 183 10.37 32.92 -30.70
C PHE A 183 10.07 32.58 -29.24
N LEU A 184 9.77 31.31 -28.92
CA LEU A 184 9.49 30.89 -27.55
C LEU A 184 10.73 31.01 -26.65
N LEU A 185 11.91 30.64 -27.15
CA LEU A 185 13.17 30.66 -26.41
C LEU A 185 13.61 32.09 -26.07
N THR A 186 13.46 33.03 -27.00
CA THR A 186 13.75 34.46 -26.75
C THR A 186 12.80 35.04 -25.71
N ASN A 187 11.50 34.71 -25.81
CA ASN A 187 10.53 35.15 -24.81
C ASN A 187 10.75 34.50 -23.44
N PHE A 188 11.16 33.24 -23.39
CA PHE A 188 11.56 32.53 -22.16
C PHE A 188 12.78 33.19 -21.51
N TYR A 189 13.87 33.41 -22.26
CA TYR A 189 15.10 33.99 -21.74
C TYR A 189 14.91 35.42 -21.22
N GLU A 190 14.18 36.27 -21.95
CA GLU A 190 13.86 37.62 -21.48
C GLU A 190 12.89 37.61 -20.29
N SER A 191 11.96 36.65 -20.21
CA SER A 191 11.11 36.47 -19.02
C SER A 191 11.93 36.02 -17.81
N LEU A 192 12.90 35.11 -17.98
CA LEU A 192 13.84 34.72 -16.94
C LEU A 192 14.68 35.90 -16.44
N LYS A 193 15.20 36.75 -17.34
CA LYS A 193 15.91 37.99 -16.94
C LYS A 193 15.04 38.92 -16.11
N LEU A 194 13.81 39.18 -16.57
CA LEU A 194 12.85 40.04 -15.88
C LEU A 194 12.50 39.47 -14.51
N TRP A 195 12.29 38.16 -14.42
CA TRP A 195 11.99 37.47 -13.18
C TRP A 195 13.19 37.45 -12.22
N ASN A 196 14.41 37.25 -12.72
CA ASN A 196 15.62 37.28 -11.90
C ASN A 196 15.84 38.68 -11.28
N ARG A 197 15.65 39.75 -12.07
CA ARG A 197 15.70 41.17 -11.66
C ARG A 197 14.62 41.56 -10.62
N MET A 198 13.56 40.77 -10.51
CA MET A 198 12.61 40.91 -9.41
C MET A 198 13.36 40.60 -8.10
N ASN A 199 13.43 41.60 -7.20
CA ASN A 199 14.13 41.65 -5.91
C ASN A 199 15.46 42.44 -5.86
N ASP A 200 15.96 43.03 -6.96
CA ASP A 200 17.13 43.93 -6.91
C ASP A 200 16.87 45.23 -6.12
N LYS A 201 15.60 45.52 -5.80
CA LYS A 201 15.17 46.65 -4.96
C LYS A 201 14.64 46.16 -3.61
N VAL A 202 15.53 45.64 -2.76
CA VAL A 202 15.33 45.79 -1.32
C VAL A 202 15.51 47.27 -1.03
N ILE A 203 14.41 48.02 -0.98
CA ILE A 203 14.43 49.42 -0.56
C ILE A 203 14.70 49.42 0.95
N PRO A 204 15.85 49.93 1.43
CA PRO A 204 15.97 50.26 2.84
C PRO A 204 14.99 51.39 3.12
N ILE A 205 14.01 51.14 3.99
CA ILE A 205 13.19 52.20 4.57
C ILE A 205 14.18 53.16 5.26
N GLY A 206 14.14 54.44 4.89
CA GLY A 206 15.32 55.30 4.94
C GLY A 206 15.86 55.61 6.34
N GLY A 207 17.19 55.79 6.41
CA GLY A 207 17.87 56.40 7.56
C GLY A 207 18.50 55.40 8.55
N ASN A 208 19.83 55.38 8.58
CA ASN A 208 20.70 54.71 9.55
C ASN A 208 20.62 53.17 9.64
N ILE A 209 21.70 52.52 9.18
CA ILE A 209 21.91 51.06 9.10
C ILE A 209 21.90 50.33 10.48
N SER A 210 21.96 51.04 11.61
CA SER A 210 22.28 50.43 12.92
C SER A 210 21.10 49.86 13.73
N ASN A 211 19.86 50.31 13.51
CA ASN A 211 18.71 49.99 14.38
C ASN A 211 17.45 49.55 13.59
N ILE A 212 17.55 48.49 12.78
CA ILE A 212 16.38 47.83 12.19
C ILE A 212 16.28 46.42 12.77
N ASP A 213 15.13 46.07 13.36
CA ASP A 213 14.90 44.72 13.87
C ASP A 213 15.11 43.65 12.78
N ASP A 214 16.06 42.73 13.01
CA ASP A 214 16.38 41.63 12.08
C ASP A 214 15.15 40.83 11.69
N ASN A 215 14.17 40.70 12.58
CA ASN A 215 12.92 40.01 12.33
C ASN A 215 12.03 40.73 11.31
N VAL A 216 12.00 42.07 11.31
CA VAL A 216 11.27 42.86 10.30
C VAL A 216 11.96 42.74 8.94
N LEU A 217 13.29 42.79 8.91
CA LEU A 217 14.07 42.60 7.69
C LEU A 217 13.88 41.19 7.09
N LYS A 218 13.93 40.14 7.95
CA LYS A 218 13.64 38.75 7.57
C LYS A 218 12.21 38.58 7.06
N ASN A 219 11.20 39.13 7.74
CA ASN A 219 9.80 39.03 7.34
C ASN A 219 9.52 39.74 6.00
N ASN A 220 10.09 40.93 5.79
CA ASN A 220 10.00 41.63 4.50
C ASN A 220 10.68 40.84 3.38
N LYS A 221 11.88 40.27 3.63
CA LYS A 221 12.57 39.37 2.69
C LYS A 221 11.70 38.15 2.35
N ILE A 222 11.07 37.51 3.33
CA ILE A 222 10.15 36.37 3.12
C ILE A 222 8.93 36.78 2.27
N LYS A 223 8.32 37.94 2.54
CA LYS A 223 7.17 38.45 1.77
C LYS A 223 7.55 38.70 0.31
N ILE A 224 8.65 39.41 0.07
CA ILE A 224 9.20 39.69 -1.27
C ILE A 224 9.54 38.39 -2.02
N LEU A 225 10.06 37.38 -1.33
CA LEU A 225 10.33 36.05 -1.92
C LEU A 225 9.05 35.29 -2.30
N LYS A 226 7.97 35.41 -1.52
CA LYS A 226 6.65 34.84 -1.89
C LYS A 226 6.08 35.56 -3.12
N GLU A 227 6.05 36.89 -3.10
CA GLU A 227 5.56 37.70 -4.22
C GLU A 227 6.34 37.46 -5.53
N LYS A 228 7.66 37.20 -5.43
CA LYS A 228 8.48 36.74 -6.57
C LYS A 228 8.04 35.36 -7.08
N MET A 229 7.68 34.43 -6.20
CA MET A 229 7.26 33.08 -6.61
C MET A 229 5.82 33.03 -7.13
N ASP A 230 4.94 33.97 -6.78
CA ASP A 230 3.56 34.03 -7.27
C ASP A 230 3.47 34.15 -8.81
N VAL A 231 4.45 34.80 -9.45
CA VAL A 231 4.51 34.96 -10.93
C VAL A 231 5.23 33.83 -11.67
N LYS A 232 5.69 32.79 -10.97
CA LYS A 232 6.47 31.68 -11.57
C LYS A 232 5.75 31.00 -12.76
N MET A 233 4.43 30.86 -12.66
CA MET A 233 3.59 30.20 -13.68
C MET A 233 3.58 30.95 -15.02
N LEU A 234 3.82 32.27 -15.04
CA LEU A 234 3.92 33.05 -16.28
C LEU A 234 5.14 32.62 -17.12
N VAL A 235 6.23 32.24 -16.45
CA VAL A 235 7.46 31.75 -17.10
C VAL A 235 7.33 30.26 -17.41
N GLY A 236 6.78 29.46 -16.49
CA GLY A 236 6.53 28.03 -16.69
C GLY A 236 5.60 27.73 -17.87
N SER A 237 4.59 28.57 -18.12
CA SER A 237 3.70 28.40 -19.28
C SER A 237 4.42 28.45 -20.63
N ILE A 238 5.59 29.09 -20.71
CA ILE A 238 6.37 29.17 -21.96
C ILE A 238 6.99 27.81 -22.28
N LEU A 239 7.48 27.09 -21.26
CA LEU A 239 7.97 25.72 -21.42
C LEU A 239 6.82 24.79 -21.84
N VAL A 240 5.62 24.97 -21.29
CA VAL A 240 4.42 24.20 -21.69
C VAL A 240 4.09 24.43 -23.17
N ARG A 241 4.31 25.64 -23.70
CA ARG A 241 4.16 25.88 -25.15
C ARG A 241 5.30 25.27 -25.98
N MET A 242 6.50 25.11 -25.44
CA MET A 242 7.60 24.42 -26.15
C MET A 242 7.37 22.92 -26.28
N SER A 243 6.82 22.25 -25.26
CA SER A 243 6.52 20.80 -25.34
C SER A 243 5.24 20.47 -26.11
N GLN A 244 4.39 21.47 -26.37
CA GLN A 244 3.20 21.36 -27.21
C GLN A 244 3.48 21.53 -28.71
N LEU A 245 4.73 21.80 -29.12
CA LEU A 245 5.09 21.85 -30.53
C LEU A 245 5.18 20.43 -31.09
N GLU A 246 4.48 20.14 -32.19
CA GLU A 246 4.46 18.81 -32.83
C GLU A 246 5.85 18.44 -33.37
N GLY A 247 6.62 19.42 -33.84
CA GLY A 247 8.00 19.18 -34.27
C GLY A 247 9.02 19.01 -33.12
N MET A 248 8.60 19.09 -31.84
CA MET A 248 9.48 18.86 -30.67
C MET A 248 9.78 17.37 -30.47
N THR A 249 10.43 16.78 -31.48
CA THR A 249 10.85 15.37 -31.48
C THR A 249 11.98 15.11 -30.48
N LYS A 250 12.16 13.83 -30.12
CA LYS A 250 13.21 13.35 -29.21
C LYS A 250 14.61 13.87 -29.60
N GLN A 251 14.94 13.81 -30.88
CA GLN A 251 16.22 14.30 -31.43
C GLN A 251 16.35 15.82 -31.31
N TYR A 252 15.32 16.58 -31.72
CA TYR A 252 15.33 18.05 -31.61
C TYR A 252 15.48 18.52 -30.15
N TYR A 253 14.85 17.80 -29.22
CA TYR A 253 14.97 18.09 -27.79
C TYR A 253 16.41 17.97 -27.27
N ILE A 254 17.09 16.86 -27.60
CA ILE A 254 18.47 16.57 -27.16
C ILE A 254 19.47 17.52 -27.81
N GLU A 255 19.40 17.72 -29.13
CA GLU A 255 20.41 18.48 -29.88
C GLU A 255 20.26 20.01 -29.72
N LYS A 256 19.03 20.52 -29.70
CA LYS A 256 18.76 21.97 -29.79
C LYS A 256 18.02 22.56 -28.60
N CYS A 257 17.03 21.85 -28.04
CA CYS A 257 16.17 22.42 -27.00
C CYS A 257 16.85 22.47 -25.64
N LEU A 258 17.13 21.29 -25.09
CA LEU A 258 17.64 21.13 -23.73
C LEU A 258 18.99 21.84 -23.51
N PRO A 259 20.01 21.78 -24.40
CA PRO A 259 21.27 22.48 -24.19
C PRO A 259 21.11 23.99 -23.99
N LYS A 260 20.21 24.63 -24.74
CA LYS A 260 19.95 26.07 -24.64
C LYS A 260 19.19 26.43 -23.35
N LEU A 261 18.22 25.61 -22.95
CA LEU A 261 17.50 25.79 -21.68
C LEU A 261 18.43 25.66 -20.48
N LEU A 262 19.32 24.65 -20.49
CA LEU A 262 20.31 24.42 -19.43
C LEU A 262 21.36 25.53 -19.36
N LEU A 263 21.83 26.04 -20.51
CA LEU A 263 22.75 27.19 -20.58
C LEU A 263 22.12 28.46 -19.97
N TYR A 264 20.83 28.70 -20.19
CA TYR A 264 20.14 29.83 -19.58
C TYR A 264 19.89 29.63 -18.09
N LEU A 265 19.69 28.39 -17.62
CA LEU A 265 19.60 28.05 -16.20
C LEU A 265 20.92 28.26 -15.45
N SER A 266 22.06 27.88 -16.03
CA SER A 266 23.38 28.07 -15.39
C SER A 266 23.76 29.54 -15.24
N ASN A 267 23.18 30.43 -16.05
CA ASN A 267 23.41 31.88 -16.01
C ASN A 267 22.53 32.63 -14.98
N ILE A 268 21.71 31.92 -14.20
CA ILE A 268 20.82 32.50 -13.18
C ILE A 268 21.43 32.31 -11.79
N ASN A 269 21.50 33.40 -11.00
CA ASN A 269 22.09 33.37 -9.66
C ASN A 269 21.07 32.98 -8.55
N ASP A 270 19.77 33.08 -8.81
CA ASP A 270 18.70 32.78 -7.84
C ASP A 270 18.36 31.27 -7.81
N SER A 271 18.67 30.61 -6.70
CA SER A 271 18.47 29.17 -6.54
C SER A 271 16.99 28.73 -6.60
N ARG A 272 16.04 29.59 -6.23
CA ARG A 272 14.60 29.24 -6.29
C ARG A 272 14.06 29.32 -7.72
N ILE A 273 14.57 30.24 -8.53
CA ILE A 273 14.29 30.26 -9.97
C ILE A 273 14.86 29.01 -10.62
N GLN A 274 16.14 28.69 -10.34
CA GLN A 274 16.78 27.48 -10.87
C GLN A 274 15.98 26.23 -10.52
N GLN A 275 15.58 26.07 -9.24
CA GLN A 275 14.76 24.95 -8.79
C GLN A 275 13.45 24.85 -9.58
N TYR A 276 12.62 25.89 -9.57
CA TYR A 276 11.29 25.83 -10.21
C TYR A 276 11.37 25.57 -11.72
N ILE A 277 12.34 26.18 -12.41
CA ILE A 277 12.47 26.02 -13.86
C ILE A 277 13.00 24.63 -14.20
N PHE A 278 13.91 24.06 -13.41
CA PHE A 278 14.36 22.67 -13.62
C PHE A 278 13.25 21.67 -13.29
N GLU A 279 12.51 21.85 -12.18
CA GLU A 279 11.27 21.11 -11.87
C GLU A 279 10.28 21.20 -13.04
N SER A 280 10.10 22.39 -13.62
CA SER A 280 9.22 22.60 -14.78
C SER A 280 9.71 21.85 -16.03
N ILE A 281 11.01 21.85 -16.34
CA ILE A 281 11.56 21.04 -17.45
C ILE A 281 11.26 19.55 -17.21
N VAL A 282 11.51 19.05 -16.00
CA VAL A 282 11.24 17.66 -15.59
C VAL A 282 9.75 17.31 -15.52
N GLN A 283 8.85 18.29 -15.46
CA GLN A 283 7.39 18.08 -15.45
C GLN A 283 6.74 18.20 -16.84
N VAL A 284 7.33 18.99 -17.76
CA VAL A 284 6.64 19.48 -18.97
C VAL A 284 7.00 18.71 -20.24
N PHE A 285 8.20 18.12 -20.33
CA PHE A 285 8.61 17.29 -21.46
C PHE A 285 8.25 15.81 -21.21
N SER A 286 8.30 14.96 -22.26
CA SER A 286 7.93 13.54 -22.17
C SER A 286 9.01 12.69 -21.48
N ASP A 287 8.61 11.56 -20.90
CA ASP A 287 9.52 10.63 -20.21
C ASP A 287 10.58 10.06 -21.16
N GLU A 288 10.21 9.82 -22.41
CA GLU A 288 11.13 9.39 -23.48
C GLU A 288 12.26 10.41 -23.70
N CYS A 289 11.93 11.70 -23.75
CA CYS A 289 12.93 12.77 -23.87
C CYS A 289 13.85 12.82 -22.64
N HIS A 290 13.35 12.48 -21.45
CA HIS A 290 14.15 12.43 -20.22
C HIS A 290 15.06 11.20 -20.15
N LEU A 291 14.66 10.05 -20.71
CA LEU A 291 15.49 8.84 -20.77
C LEU A 291 16.77 9.08 -21.59
N TYR A 292 16.66 9.58 -22.82
CA TYR A 292 17.82 9.83 -23.68
C TYR A 292 18.64 11.06 -23.25
N SER A 293 18.06 12.00 -22.52
CA SER A 293 18.78 13.20 -22.04
C SER A 293 19.24 13.11 -20.58
N LEU A 294 19.13 11.94 -19.95
CA LEU A 294 19.32 11.74 -18.52
C LEU A 294 20.72 12.18 -18.04
N GLU A 295 21.77 11.82 -18.76
CA GLU A 295 23.15 12.23 -18.45
C GLU A 295 23.30 13.77 -18.46
N MET A 296 22.70 14.44 -19.43
CA MET A 296 22.75 15.89 -19.56
C MET A 296 22.02 16.58 -18.42
N LEU A 297 20.88 16.02 -17.98
CA LEU A 297 20.12 16.51 -16.83
C LEU A 297 20.90 16.34 -15.52
N LEU A 298 21.43 15.15 -15.22
CA LEU A 298 22.18 14.89 -13.98
C LEU A 298 23.48 15.70 -13.91
N ASN A 299 24.25 15.77 -15.01
CA ASN A 299 25.43 16.63 -15.11
C ASN A 299 25.10 18.12 -14.94
N SER A 300 23.89 18.55 -15.28
CA SER A 300 23.45 19.93 -15.07
C SER A 300 23.08 20.19 -13.62
N ILE A 301 22.44 19.24 -12.93
CA ILE A 301 22.18 19.35 -11.48
C ILE A 301 23.48 19.50 -10.70
N LEU A 302 24.57 18.81 -11.09
CA LEU A 302 25.90 19.01 -10.48
C LEU A 302 26.46 20.44 -10.63
N LYS A 303 26.05 21.17 -11.68
CA LYS A 303 26.47 22.54 -12.01
C LYS A 303 25.55 23.62 -11.43
N LEU A 304 24.39 23.26 -10.87
CA LEU A 304 23.50 24.21 -10.20
C LEU A 304 24.13 24.71 -8.89
N ASN A 305 23.65 25.85 -8.41
CA ASN A 305 24.12 26.45 -7.16
C ASN A 305 23.84 25.52 -5.97
N ASN A 306 24.80 25.39 -5.03
CA ASN A 306 24.71 24.51 -3.86
C ASN A 306 23.47 24.75 -2.98
N PHE A 307 22.84 25.94 -3.08
CA PHE A 307 21.61 26.31 -2.39
C PHE A 307 20.31 25.90 -3.12
N VAL A 308 20.39 25.12 -4.20
CA VAL A 308 19.21 24.54 -4.90
C VAL A 308 18.80 23.23 -4.24
N ASP A 309 17.51 23.11 -3.86
CA ASP A 309 16.95 21.84 -3.37
C ASP A 309 16.69 20.87 -4.53
N PHE A 310 17.78 20.24 -5.01
CA PHE A 310 17.73 19.27 -6.10
C PHE A 310 17.02 17.95 -5.74
N LYS A 311 16.70 17.72 -4.47
CA LYS A 311 16.12 16.45 -4.00
C LYS A 311 14.68 16.30 -4.51
N ASN A 312 13.90 17.38 -4.48
CA ASN A 312 12.55 17.42 -5.08
C ASN A 312 12.55 17.16 -6.60
N ILE A 313 13.56 17.68 -7.31
CA ILE A 313 13.76 17.43 -8.74
C ILE A 313 14.01 15.94 -9.00
N LEU A 314 14.95 15.32 -8.26
CA LEU A 314 15.26 13.90 -8.40
C LEU A 314 14.06 13.00 -8.04
N ILE A 315 13.32 13.31 -6.96
CA ILE A 315 12.09 12.60 -6.59
C ILE A 315 11.07 12.66 -7.72
N THR A 316 10.86 13.82 -8.33
CA THR A 316 9.90 13.98 -9.44
C THR A 316 10.34 13.19 -10.67
N LEU A 317 11.63 13.26 -11.04
CA LEU A 317 12.19 12.51 -12.16
C LEU A 317 12.09 11.00 -11.96
N LEU A 318 12.50 10.47 -10.79
CA LEU A 318 12.47 9.05 -10.48
C LEU A 318 11.03 8.49 -10.44
N LYS A 319 10.07 9.24 -9.89
CA LYS A 319 8.64 8.88 -9.92
C LYS A 319 8.10 8.76 -11.34
N ARG A 320 8.43 9.73 -12.19
CA ARG A 320 8.04 9.74 -13.60
C ARG A 320 8.62 8.55 -14.36
N LEU A 321 9.93 8.32 -14.22
CA LEU A 321 10.61 7.17 -14.83
C LEU A 321 10.03 5.82 -14.35
N ARG A 322 9.72 5.66 -13.05
CA ARG A 322 9.07 4.44 -12.56
C ARG A 322 7.68 4.25 -13.18
N SER A 323 6.86 5.30 -13.21
CA SER A 323 5.51 5.22 -13.80
C SER A 323 5.59 4.81 -15.28
N PHE A 324 6.54 5.37 -16.04
CA PHE A 324 6.80 4.96 -17.43
C PHE A 324 7.20 3.48 -17.54
N VAL A 325 8.12 3.03 -16.68
CA VAL A 325 8.58 1.63 -16.62
C VAL A 325 7.46 0.64 -16.28
N GLU A 326 6.57 0.98 -15.36
CA GLU A 326 5.47 0.10 -14.94
C GLU A 326 4.46 -0.13 -16.09
N HIS A 327 4.24 0.87 -16.95
CA HIS A 327 3.31 0.80 -18.07
C HIS A 327 3.97 0.25 -19.36
N ASN A 328 5.21 0.63 -19.67
CA ASN A 328 5.84 0.40 -20.98
C ASN A 328 7.05 -0.56 -20.93
N LYS A 329 6.91 -1.69 -20.21
CA LYS A 329 8.00 -2.69 -20.01
C LYS A 329 8.65 -3.21 -21.30
N SER A 330 7.96 -3.17 -22.43
CA SER A 330 8.42 -3.71 -23.72
C SER A 330 9.20 -2.72 -24.60
N GLU A 331 9.12 -1.41 -24.34
CA GLU A 331 9.70 -0.37 -25.20
C GLU A 331 11.02 0.22 -24.67
N PHE A 332 11.59 -0.39 -23.62
CA PHE A 332 12.74 0.17 -22.93
C PHE A 332 14.06 -0.01 -23.72
N PRO A 333 14.83 1.08 -23.99
CA PRO A 333 16.12 0.96 -24.65
C PRO A 333 17.13 0.24 -23.75
N LYS A 334 17.54 -0.97 -24.15
CA LYS A 334 18.54 -1.78 -23.41
C LYS A 334 19.96 -1.21 -23.44
N GLU A 335 20.16 -0.09 -24.14
CA GLU A 335 21.46 0.56 -24.36
C GLU A 335 21.83 1.56 -23.25
N ILE A 336 20.87 2.01 -22.43
CA ILE A 336 21.11 3.02 -21.39
C ILE A 336 21.26 2.35 -20.02
N ASP A 337 22.46 2.40 -19.44
CA ASP A 337 22.73 1.94 -18.08
C ASP A 337 22.30 2.98 -17.03
N ILE A 338 21.00 2.99 -16.75
CA ILE A 338 20.37 3.90 -15.79
C ILE A 338 20.86 3.68 -14.37
N PHE A 339 21.17 2.43 -13.99
CA PHE A 339 21.71 2.10 -12.67
C PHE A 339 23.02 2.82 -12.42
N ASN A 340 24.05 2.59 -13.26
CA ASN A 340 25.36 3.21 -13.06
C ASN A 340 25.31 4.73 -13.20
N LEU A 341 24.49 5.25 -14.11
CA LEU A 341 24.35 6.68 -14.30
C LEU A 341 23.79 7.37 -13.04
N PHE A 342 22.65 6.90 -12.50
CA PHE A 342 22.13 7.45 -11.25
C PHE A 342 23.03 7.16 -10.06
N TYR A 343 23.58 5.95 -9.91
CA TYR A 343 24.39 5.56 -8.77
C TYR A 343 25.61 6.48 -8.60
N ASN A 344 26.37 6.69 -9.67
CA ASN A 344 27.56 7.56 -9.65
C ASN A 344 27.22 9.01 -9.25
N HIS A 345 26.11 9.56 -9.75
CA HIS A 345 25.65 10.89 -9.35
C HIS A 345 25.11 10.92 -7.91
N LEU A 346 24.38 9.89 -7.48
CA LEU A 346 23.84 9.77 -6.13
C LEU A 346 24.93 9.63 -5.06
N VAL A 347 26.03 8.91 -5.33
CA VAL A 347 27.22 8.87 -4.45
C VAL A 347 27.70 10.29 -4.12
N ILE A 348 27.78 11.17 -5.13
CA ILE A 348 28.21 12.56 -4.96
C ILE A 348 27.19 13.35 -4.12
N TYR A 349 25.89 13.20 -4.39
CA TYR A 349 24.83 13.90 -3.64
C TYR A 349 24.68 13.43 -2.19
N VAL A 350 24.89 12.13 -1.93
CA VAL A 350 24.95 11.57 -0.57
C VAL A 350 26.15 12.15 0.17
N ASN A 351 27.34 12.14 -0.43
CA ASN A 351 28.54 12.71 0.19
C ASN A 351 28.36 14.21 0.50
N ARG A 352 27.85 15.02 -0.45
CA ARG A 352 27.53 16.44 -0.21
C ARG A 352 26.52 16.65 0.92
N THR A 353 25.51 15.78 1.04
CA THR A 353 24.53 15.85 2.14
C THR A 353 25.18 15.51 3.48
N ILE A 354 26.07 14.51 3.53
CA ILE A 354 26.82 14.15 4.75
C ILE A 354 27.81 15.26 5.14
N GLU A 355 28.47 15.91 4.18
CA GLU A 355 29.33 17.07 4.42
C GLU A 355 28.55 18.27 4.96
N GLN A 356 27.35 18.55 4.44
CA GLN A 356 26.46 19.58 4.99
C GLN A 356 26.13 19.30 6.46
N CYS A 357 25.78 18.05 6.81
CA CYS A 357 25.58 17.66 8.20
C CYS A 357 26.84 17.87 9.05
N ARG A 358 28.01 17.36 8.60
CA ARG A 358 29.27 17.45 9.37
C ARG A 358 29.72 18.89 9.60
N ASN A 359 29.75 19.73 8.56
CA ASN A 359 30.19 21.12 8.67
C ASN A 359 29.33 21.94 9.64
N GLU A 360 28.03 21.66 9.71
CA GLU A 360 27.13 22.31 10.67
C GLU A 360 27.30 21.74 12.08
N PHE A 361 27.48 20.42 12.25
CA PHE A 361 27.81 19.81 13.55
C PHE A 361 29.16 20.28 14.11
N ASP A 362 30.18 20.47 13.27
CA ASP A 362 31.48 21.03 13.67
C ASP A 362 31.37 22.52 14.02
N CYS A 363 30.47 23.27 13.36
CA CYS A 363 30.15 24.64 13.75
C CYS A 363 29.38 24.68 15.09
N PHE A 364 28.53 23.68 15.37
CA PHE A 364 27.89 23.49 16.69
C PHE A 364 28.91 23.17 17.79
N ASN A 365 29.88 22.29 17.53
CA ASN A 365 30.92 21.97 18.52
C ASN A 365 31.86 23.16 18.78
N ASN A 366 32.30 23.87 17.74
CA ASN A 366 33.15 25.07 17.93
C ASN A 366 32.40 26.24 18.62
N THR A 367 31.07 26.35 18.46
CA THR A 367 30.27 27.33 19.21
C THR A 367 29.98 26.89 20.64
N LEU A 368 29.89 25.58 20.90
CA LEU A 368 29.87 25.03 22.25
C LEU A 368 31.22 25.24 22.96
N ASP A 369 32.35 24.92 22.34
CA ASP A 369 33.69 25.07 22.96
C ASP A 369 34.03 26.54 23.25
N THR A 370 33.64 27.48 22.38
CA THR A 370 33.79 28.92 22.67
C THR A 370 32.82 29.43 23.75
N SER A 371 31.74 28.70 24.04
CA SER A 371 30.85 28.97 25.19
C SER A 371 31.33 28.30 26.50
N PHE A 372 31.92 27.11 26.41
CA PHE A 372 32.44 26.35 27.56
C PHE A 372 33.79 26.87 28.05
N HIS A 373 34.62 27.49 27.21
CA HIS A 373 35.89 28.08 27.68
C HIS A 373 35.75 29.28 28.65
N ASN A 374 34.53 29.78 28.88
CA ASN A 374 34.24 30.79 29.91
C ASN A 374 33.62 30.22 31.21
N PHE A 375 33.31 28.92 31.26
CA PHE A 375 32.82 28.23 32.46
C PHE A 375 33.47 26.84 32.57
N ASP A 376 34.68 26.81 33.16
CA ASP A 376 35.06 25.86 34.22
C ASP A 376 36.57 25.88 34.49
N LYS A 377 37.00 26.91 35.23
CA LYS A 377 38.12 26.77 36.17
C LYS A 377 37.54 26.63 37.58
N ASN A 378 37.16 25.42 37.95
CA ASN A 378 37.49 24.77 39.23
C ASN A 378 36.82 23.40 39.38
N ASN A 379 37.57 22.46 39.94
CA ASN A 379 37.12 21.21 40.57
C ASN A 379 36.61 20.06 39.67
N ASN A 380 37.58 19.30 39.15
CA ASN A 380 37.85 17.91 39.55
C ASN A 380 36.69 16.87 39.70
N ILE A 381 36.93 15.73 39.03
CA ILE A 381 36.80 14.32 39.49
C ILE A 381 35.66 13.45 38.91
N ASN A 382 36.11 12.37 38.25
CA ASN A 382 35.48 11.06 37.95
C ASN A 382 34.64 10.82 36.66
N ASN A 383 35.33 10.26 35.66
CA ASN A 383 35.06 8.96 35.01
C ASN A 383 33.62 8.54 34.67
N VAL A 384 33.31 8.45 33.37
CA VAL A 384 32.82 7.21 32.73
C VAL A 384 33.46 7.08 31.33
N HIS A 385 33.91 5.88 30.98
CA HIS A 385 34.51 5.54 29.68
C HIS A 385 33.48 5.56 28.53
N THR A 386 33.87 6.12 27.38
CA THR A 386 33.40 5.67 26.06
C THR A 386 34.55 4.97 25.34
N ASN A 387 34.56 3.64 25.37
CA ASN A 387 35.55 2.87 24.61
C ASN A 387 35.17 2.88 23.12
N SER A 388 35.95 3.59 22.32
CA SER A 388 36.10 3.29 20.89
C SER A 388 36.68 1.89 20.73
N ILE A 389 36.11 1.10 19.83
CA ILE A 389 36.73 -0.13 19.33
C ILE A 389 37.11 0.11 17.88
N ASN A 390 38.42 0.17 17.63
CA ASN A 390 39.00 0.23 16.29
C ASN A 390 38.74 -1.08 15.54
N ILE A 391 38.64 -0.97 14.22
CA ILE A 391 39.02 -2.05 13.31
C ILE A 391 40.51 -1.81 12.99
N ASN A 392 41.38 -2.69 13.49
CA ASN A 392 42.77 -2.80 13.01
C ASN A 392 42.77 -3.65 11.71
N ASP A 393 43.84 -3.82 10.93
CA ASP A 393 45.29 -3.53 11.07
C ASP A 393 45.83 -3.12 9.69
N GLU A 394 46.89 -2.31 9.63
CA GLU A 394 48.14 -2.72 8.95
C GLU A 394 49.32 -1.75 9.21
N VAL A 395 50.53 -2.32 9.16
CA VAL A 395 51.86 -1.69 9.27
C VAL A 395 52.25 -1.11 10.64
N SER A 396 52.96 -1.96 11.39
CA SER A 396 53.86 -1.57 12.48
C SER A 396 55.17 -0.96 11.96
N ASN A 397 55.72 0.04 12.68
CA ASN A 397 57.08 0.00 13.28
C ASN A 397 57.63 1.37 13.75
N LEU A 398 58.55 1.31 14.73
CA LEU A 398 59.56 2.31 15.13
C LEU A 398 59.16 3.52 16.03
N ASN A 399 59.19 3.22 17.35
CA ASN A 399 60.12 3.81 18.34
C ASN A 399 60.21 5.33 18.62
N GLN A 400 60.05 5.65 19.93
CA GLN A 400 60.89 6.57 20.74
C GLN A 400 60.85 8.09 20.42
N SER A 401 61.05 9.04 21.35
CA SER A 401 61.01 9.08 22.83
C SER A 401 61.22 10.53 23.31
N ASN A 402 60.85 10.87 24.56
CA ASN A 402 61.39 11.99 25.38
C ASN A 402 60.98 13.44 25.01
N LYS A 403 60.41 14.24 25.95
CA LYS A 403 61.07 15.29 26.82
C LYS A 403 61.29 16.65 26.10
N ASP A 404 61.27 17.84 26.73
CA ASP A 404 61.07 18.30 28.12
C ASP A 404 60.87 19.85 28.14
N ILE A 405 60.34 20.41 29.26
CA ILE A 405 60.70 21.73 29.90
C ILE A 405 60.24 23.11 29.31
N ASP A 406 59.24 23.69 30.01
CA ASP A 406 59.16 25.00 30.74
C ASP A 406 59.23 26.46 30.17
N ALA A 407 58.36 27.27 30.80
CA ALA A 407 58.52 28.67 31.29
C ALA A 407 58.45 29.89 30.34
N SER A 408 58.09 31.12 30.77
CA SER A 408 57.15 31.65 31.81
C SER A 408 57.14 33.21 31.76
N GLN A 409 56.16 33.90 32.41
CA GLN A 409 56.06 35.33 32.87
C GLN A 409 54.81 36.11 32.35
N ASN A 410 53.81 36.41 33.20
CA ASN A 410 53.59 37.60 34.07
C ASN A 410 52.99 38.84 33.32
N ILE A 411 51.70 39.22 33.43
CA ILE A 411 50.93 39.86 34.55
C ILE A 411 51.38 41.34 34.78
N PRO A 412 50.52 42.40 34.79
CA PRO A 412 49.29 42.62 35.61
C PRO A 412 48.03 43.20 34.88
N LYS A 413 46.77 42.88 35.26
CA LYS A 413 45.92 43.39 36.38
C LYS A 413 45.63 44.91 36.40
N PHE A 414 44.35 45.30 36.31
CA PHE A 414 43.69 46.18 37.31
C PHE A 414 42.15 45.99 37.35
N SER A 415 41.56 46.23 38.51
CA SER A 415 40.21 45.87 38.94
C SER A 415 39.27 47.06 39.19
N ASN A 416 37.97 46.75 39.37
CA ASN A 416 36.89 47.54 40.03
C ASN A 416 36.13 48.59 39.17
N GLN A 417 34.85 48.94 39.43
CA GLN A 417 33.93 48.55 40.52
C GLN A 417 32.41 48.64 40.19
N ASN A 418 31.58 47.94 40.98
CA ASN A 418 30.17 48.17 41.39
C ASN A 418 29.25 49.12 40.58
N ASN A 419 28.03 48.65 40.23
CA ASN A 419 26.86 48.90 41.09
C ASN A 419 25.61 48.08 40.70
N ILE A 420 24.76 47.83 41.70
CA ILE A 420 23.51 47.07 41.59
C ILE A 420 22.34 48.00 41.26
N HIS A 421 21.57 47.69 40.23
CA HIS A 421 20.14 48.03 40.19
C HIS A 421 19.35 46.87 39.54
N LYS A 422 18.41 46.30 40.30
CA LYS A 422 17.42 45.36 39.78
C LYS A 422 16.39 46.13 38.94
N ASN A 423 16.06 45.63 37.75
CA ASN A 423 14.69 45.68 37.21
C ASN A 423 14.50 44.68 36.06
N SER A 424 13.30 44.07 36.02
CA SER A 424 12.63 43.39 34.89
C SER A 424 13.37 42.33 34.06
N ILE A 425 12.88 41.09 34.19
CA ILE A 425 13.04 39.96 33.26
C ILE A 425 12.49 40.30 31.86
N GLY A 426 13.11 39.79 30.78
CA GLY A 426 12.49 39.78 29.45
C GLY A 426 13.37 39.29 28.28
N ASN A 427 13.09 38.08 27.79
CA ASN A 427 13.16 37.68 26.37
C ASN A 427 14.51 37.76 25.61
N ASN A 428 15.54 36.99 26.01
CA ASN A 428 16.69 36.68 25.12
C ASN A 428 17.15 35.21 25.10
N SER A 429 16.65 34.33 25.98
CA SER A 429 16.93 32.88 25.96
C SER A 429 16.18 32.14 24.85
N ASP A 430 14.93 32.54 24.59
CA ASP A 430 14.01 31.73 23.79
C ASP A 430 14.25 31.87 22.29
N ASN A 431 14.80 33.00 21.84
CA ASN A 431 15.18 33.19 20.44
C ASN A 431 16.33 32.27 20.01
N ASN A 432 17.33 32.05 20.88
CA ASN A 432 18.42 31.13 20.58
C ASN A 432 17.95 29.67 20.58
N ASN A 433 17.15 29.26 21.57
CA ASN A 433 16.58 27.91 21.59
C ASN A 433 15.64 27.62 20.41
N ASN A 434 14.90 28.62 19.92
CA ASN A 434 14.03 28.47 18.76
C ASN A 434 14.81 28.41 17.43
N ASN A 435 15.91 29.17 17.29
CA ASN A 435 16.79 29.04 16.12
C ASN A 435 17.47 27.66 16.11
N ILE A 436 18.07 27.22 17.22
CA ILE A 436 18.74 25.91 17.34
C ILE A 436 17.78 24.74 17.02
N LYS A 437 16.51 24.81 17.43
CA LYS A 437 15.50 23.81 17.05
C LYS A 437 15.18 23.84 15.56
N LYS A 438 15.12 25.02 14.97
CA LYS A 438 14.79 25.22 13.56
C LYS A 438 15.90 24.72 12.65
N ASP A 439 17.15 25.03 12.96
CA ASP A 439 18.32 24.59 12.19
C ASP A 439 18.42 23.05 12.21
N LYS A 440 18.18 22.42 13.37
CA LYS A 440 18.07 20.95 13.47
C LYS A 440 16.91 20.37 12.65
N GLN A 441 15.74 21.01 12.63
CA GLN A 441 14.61 20.58 11.79
C GLN A 441 14.91 20.72 10.30
N GLU A 442 15.62 21.77 9.88
CA GLU A 442 16.04 21.94 8.48
C GLU A 442 17.04 20.84 8.06
N ILE A 443 17.99 20.46 8.93
CA ILE A 443 18.90 19.31 8.71
C ILE A 443 18.14 17.98 8.62
N ILE A 444 17.21 17.70 9.55
CA ILE A 444 16.36 16.49 9.52
C ILE A 444 15.55 16.42 8.22
N GLN A 445 14.96 17.54 7.78
CA GLN A 445 14.21 17.62 6.53
C GLN A 445 15.10 17.38 5.30
N ILE A 446 16.35 17.86 5.32
CA ILE A 446 17.39 17.63 4.30
C ILE A 446 17.78 16.15 4.21
N ILE A 447 17.87 15.44 5.35
CA ILE A 447 18.12 14.00 5.43
C ILE A 447 16.93 13.21 4.90
N ILE A 448 15.72 13.48 5.39
CA ILE A 448 14.45 12.82 4.99
C ILE A 448 14.27 12.89 3.47
N LYS A 449 14.49 14.06 2.86
CA LYS A 449 14.43 14.21 1.39
C LYS A 449 15.48 13.38 0.66
N MET A 450 16.67 13.20 1.22
CA MET A 450 17.71 12.37 0.59
C MET A 450 17.40 10.88 0.71
N LEU A 451 16.87 10.44 1.86
CA LEU A 451 16.34 9.10 2.04
C LEU A 451 15.16 8.83 1.08
N GLN A 452 14.30 9.81 0.84
CA GLN A 452 13.23 9.72 -0.15
C GLN A 452 13.76 9.60 -1.58
N VAL A 453 14.82 10.34 -1.97
CA VAL A 453 15.49 10.15 -3.27
C VAL A 453 16.01 8.71 -3.41
N LEU A 454 16.65 8.16 -2.37
CA LEU A 454 17.13 6.78 -2.38
C LEU A 454 15.98 5.76 -2.46
N TYR A 455 14.88 5.97 -1.73
CA TYR A 455 13.68 5.13 -1.82
C TYR A 455 13.15 5.04 -3.25
N GLU A 456 12.96 6.20 -3.91
CA GLU A 456 12.43 6.24 -5.28
C GLU A 456 13.40 5.61 -6.29
N PHE A 457 14.72 5.74 -6.08
CA PHE A 457 15.76 5.11 -6.89
C PHE A 457 15.80 3.58 -6.71
N ILE A 458 15.75 3.09 -5.47
CA ILE A 458 15.68 1.66 -5.15
C ILE A 458 14.42 1.06 -5.77
N PHE A 459 13.27 1.75 -5.69
CA PHE A 459 12.02 1.29 -6.31
C PHE A 459 12.14 1.21 -7.83
N LEU A 460 12.70 2.24 -8.49
CA LEU A 460 12.95 2.20 -9.94
C LEU A 460 13.82 1.00 -10.33
N CYS A 461 14.89 0.73 -9.57
CA CYS A 461 15.79 -0.39 -9.85
C CYS A 461 15.12 -1.75 -9.66
N ILE A 462 14.30 -1.93 -8.63
CA ILE A 462 13.50 -3.16 -8.39
C ILE A 462 12.49 -3.39 -9.52
N CYS A 463 11.94 -2.34 -10.12
CA CYS A 463 11.04 -2.45 -11.27
C CYS A 463 11.76 -2.72 -12.61
N MET A 464 13.08 -2.50 -12.68
CA MET A 464 13.87 -2.55 -13.91
C MET A 464 14.80 -3.76 -14.04
N TYR A 465 15.38 -4.22 -12.94
CA TYR A 465 16.44 -5.23 -12.95
C TYR A 465 16.07 -6.44 -12.09
N ASP A 466 16.39 -7.63 -12.59
CA ASP A 466 16.28 -8.87 -11.82
C ASP A 466 17.27 -8.89 -10.64
N SER A 467 16.98 -9.75 -9.67
CA SER A 467 17.54 -9.81 -8.30
C SER A 467 19.06 -9.71 -8.09
N THR A 468 19.88 -9.79 -9.14
CA THR A 468 21.35 -9.85 -9.08
C THR A 468 22.01 -8.48 -8.86
N THR A 469 21.46 -7.39 -9.40
CA THR A 469 22.00 -6.01 -9.24
C THR A 469 21.68 -5.36 -7.90
N ILE A 470 20.83 -6.00 -7.09
CA ILE A 470 20.29 -5.45 -5.84
C ILE A 470 21.35 -5.32 -4.73
N ASN A 471 22.49 -6.00 -4.87
CA ASN A 471 23.54 -6.06 -3.87
C ASN A 471 24.21 -4.71 -3.54
N GLU A 472 24.20 -3.75 -4.47
CA GLU A 472 24.85 -2.43 -4.29
C GLU A 472 23.85 -1.31 -3.90
N LEU A 473 22.54 -1.56 -4.05
CA LEU A 473 21.49 -0.56 -3.82
C LEU A 473 21.45 -0.01 -2.38
N PHE A 474 21.78 -0.84 -1.39
CA PHE A 474 21.64 -0.48 0.02
C PHE A 474 22.89 0.18 0.64
N GLU A 475 24.01 0.24 -0.09
CA GLU A 475 25.25 0.84 0.44
C GLU A 475 25.08 2.33 0.72
N LEU A 476 24.42 3.06 -0.20
CA LEU A 476 24.14 4.49 -0.06
C LEU A 476 23.20 4.78 1.11
N ALA A 477 22.15 3.96 1.29
CA ALA A 477 21.24 4.09 2.43
C ALA A 477 21.95 3.80 3.75
N TYR A 478 22.75 2.73 3.81
CA TYR A 478 23.54 2.40 4.99
C TYR A 478 24.56 3.49 5.34
N LYS A 479 25.24 4.08 4.35
CA LYS A 479 26.21 5.18 4.56
C LYS A 479 25.57 6.45 5.13
N ILE A 480 24.31 6.74 4.79
CA ILE A 480 23.55 7.82 5.43
C ILE A 480 23.23 7.45 6.88
N VAL A 481 22.63 6.27 7.09
CA VAL A 481 22.14 5.80 8.39
C VAL A 481 23.28 5.63 9.41
N SER A 482 24.47 5.19 8.99
CA SER A 482 25.65 5.00 9.85
C SER A 482 26.28 6.32 10.34
N ASN A 483 25.95 7.45 9.74
CA ASN A 483 26.49 8.78 10.09
C ASN A 483 25.48 9.65 10.86
N ILE A 484 24.29 9.14 11.19
CA ILE A 484 23.16 9.91 11.73
C ILE A 484 22.62 9.22 12.98
N ASN A 485 22.16 10.00 13.96
CA ASN A 485 21.57 9.48 15.17
C ASN A 485 20.11 9.05 14.93
N ILE A 486 19.81 7.75 14.98
CA ILE A 486 18.53 7.12 14.54
C ILE A 486 17.41 7.28 15.60
N ASN A 487 17.52 8.30 16.45
CA ASN A 487 16.58 8.56 17.54
C ASN A 487 15.35 9.39 17.13
N ASP A 488 15.38 10.03 15.94
CA ASP A 488 14.25 10.81 15.43
C ASP A 488 13.21 9.93 14.72
N ASP A 489 11.96 10.02 15.20
CA ASP A 489 10.81 9.22 14.74
C ASP A 489 10.62 9.28 13.20
N GLU A 490 10.73 10.47 12.57
CA GLU A 490 10.53 10.65 11.12
C GLU A 490 11.62 10.01 10.25
N ILE A 491 12.88 10.07 10.69
CA ILE A 491 14.01 9.42 9.98
C ILE A 491 13.83 7.90 10.06
N SER A 492 13.45 7.38 11.23
CA SER A 492 13.20 5.95 11.42
C SER A 492 12.10 5.41 10.49
N GLU A 493 11.05 6.19 10.24
CA GLU A 493 9.95 5.81 9.34
C GLU A 493 10.38 5.74 7.87
N GLN A 494 11.22 6.67 7.40
CA GLN A 494 11.77 6.59 6.04
C GLN A 494 12.73 5.41 5.87
N VAL A 495 13.56 5.11 6.88
CA VAL A 495 14.44 3.93 6.87
C VAL A 495 13.62 2.63 6.86
N ILE A 496 12.52 2.56 7.63
CA ILE A 496 11.55 1.45 7.57
C ILE A 496 11.00 1.30 6.15
N ASN A 497 10.55 2.37 5.51
CA ASN A 497 9.99 2.31 4.15
C ASN A 497 11.00 1.79 3.12
N ILE A 498 12.28 2.21 3.22
CA ILE A 498 13.38 1.72 2.37
C ILE A 498 13.62 0.22 2.58
N ILE A 499 13.54 -0.28 3.82
CA ILE A 499 13.75 -1.70 4.14
C ILE A 499 12.56 -2.57 3.73
N VAL A 500 11.32 -2.07 3.86
CA VAL A 500 10.08 -2.81 3.56
C VAL A 500 9.85 -2.97 2.06
N LEU A 501 10.14 -1.93 1.27
CA LEU A 501 9.92 -1.89 -0.19
C LEU A 501 10.45 -3.13 -0.95
N PRO A 502 11.70 -3.62 -0.72
CA PRO A 502 12.20 -4.86 -1.32
C PRO A 502 11.34 -6.10 -1.05
N PHE A 503 10.78 -6.24 0.15
CA PHE A 503 9.96 -7.40 0.51
C PHE A 503 8.63 -7.43 -0.26
N ASN A 504 8.03 -6.27 -0.57
CA ASN A 504 6.80 -6.19 -1.38
C ASN A 504 6.97 -6.85 -2.77
N HIS A 505 8.13 -6.65 -3.40
CA HIS A 505 8.36 -7.03 -4.80
C HIS A 505 9.18 -8.32 -4.97
N LEU A 506 10.11 -8.60 -4.06
CA LEU A 506 11.09 -9.69 -4.17
C LEU A 506 10.89 -10.79 -3.11
N GLY A 507 9.96 -10.60 -2.19
CA GLY A 507 9.71 -11.51 -1.07
C GLY A 507 10.99 -11.76 -0.28
N LEU A 508 11.30 -13.04 0.00
CA LEU A 508 12.47 -13.38 0.82
C LEU A 508 13.81 -13.23 0.10
N ASN A 509 13.84 -13.02 -1.23
CA ASN A 509 15.09 -12.78 -1.93
C ASN A 509 15.73 -11.43 -1.54
N ALA A 510 14.95 -10.50 -0.97
CA ALA A 510 15.46 -9.26 -0.39
C ALA A 510 16.58 -9.49 0.66
N LEU A 511 16.52 -10.57 1.45
CA LEU A 511 17.55 -10.88 2.46
C LEU A 511 18.93 -11.22 1.90
N LYS A 512 19.02 -11.62 0.61
CA LYS A 512 20.29 -11.92 -0.04
C LYS A 512 21.11 -10.66 -0.34
N ALA A 513 20.49 -9.49 -0.33
CA ALA A 513 21.15 -8.22 -0.60
C ALA A 513 22.20 -7.90 0.48
N LYS A 514 23.40 -7.50 0.06
CA LYS A 514 24.43 -6.98 0.98
C LYS A 514 23.90 -5.76 1.74
N ASN A 515 24.39 -5.56 2.96
CA ASN A 515 24.04 -4.47 3.87
C ASN A 515 22.57 -4.37 4.35
N ILE A 516 21.60 -5.13 3.81
CA ILE A 516 20.24 -5.14 4.37
C ILE A 516 20.22 -5.61 5.83
N LYS A 517 21.06 -6.60 6.18
CA LYS A 517 21.25 -7.08 7.56
C LYS A 517 21.84 -6.00 8.47
N ASN A 518 22.72 -5.15 7.94
CA ASN A 518 23.33 -4.05 8.69
C ASN A 518 22.32 -2.91 8.92
N LEU A 519 21.46 -2.62 7.93
CA LEU A 519 20.32 -1.70 8.07
C LEU A 519 19.29 -2.21 9.09
N LEU A 520 18.91 -3.49 9.02
CA LEU A 520 18.01 -4.13 9.98
C LEU A 520 18.55 -4.04 11.42
N ASN A 521 19.86 -4.24 11.61
CA ASN A 521 20.51 -4.12 12.92
C ASN A 521 20.65 -2.67 13.42
N SER A 522 20.65 -1.68 12.53
CA SER A 522 20.78 -0.26 12.90
C SER A 522 19.52 0.35 13.54
N ILE A 523 18.38 -0.34 13.47
CA ILE A 523 17.10 0.19 13.96
C ILE A 523 16.94 -0.02 15.47
N ASN A 524 16.59 1.08 16.16
CA ASN A 524 16.25 1.09 17.58
C ASN A 524 15.11 0.11 17.93
N ASP A 525 15.19 -0.53 19.10
CA ASP A 525 14.22 -1.55 19.54
C ASP A 525 12.77 -1.04 19.58
N LYS A 526 12.56 0.26 19.87
CA LYS A 526 11.26 0.96 19.78
C LYS A 526 10.52 0.71 18.45
N TYR A 527 11.28 0.54 17.35
CA TYR A 527 10.74 0.43 16.00
C TYR A 527 10.78 -0.97 15.39
N LYS A 528 11.56 -1.90 15.97
CA LYS A 528 11.67 -3.27 15.46
C LYS A 528 10.31 -3.95 15.31
N LYS A 529 9.38 -3.77 16.27
CA LYS A 529 8.02 -4.34 16.19
C LYS A 529 7.18 -3.76 15.03
N LYS A 530 7.25 -2.45 14.77
CA LYS A 530 6.54 -1.82 13.64
C LYS A 530 7.13 -2.32 12.32
N LEU A 531 8.45 -2.37 12.22
CA LEU A 531 9.15 -2.90 11.06
C LEU A 531 8.81 -4.38 10.79
N SER A 532 8.85 -5.24 11.80
CA SER A 532 8.57 -6.68 11.65
C SER A 532 7.13 -6.94 11.20
N LEU A 533 6.15 -6.15 11.66
CA LEU A 533 4.78 -6.21 11.16
C LEU A 533 4.68 -5.75 9.70
N ASN A 534 5.31 -4.63 9.35
CA ASN A 534 5.33 -4.13 7.97
C ASN A 534 6.04 -5.11 7.01
N ILE A 535 7.09 -5.81 7.45
CA ILE A 535 7.75 -6.88 6.68
C ILE A 535 6.82 -8.09 6.49
N ILE A 536 6.04 -8.47 7.52
CA ILE A 536 5.03 -9.54 7.37
C ILE A 536 3.98 -9.14 6.32
N ASP A 537 3.46 -7.92 6.39
CA ASP A 537 2.49 -7.40 5.42
C ASP A 537 3.06 -7.39 3.99
N ALA A 538 4.28 -6.89 3.83
CA ALA A 538 5.02 -6.90 2.57
C ALA A 538 5.16 -8.30 1.95
N ILE A 539 5.45 -9.31 2.78
CA ILE A 539 5.58 -10.70 2.33
C ILE A 539 4.21 -11.31 2.01
N ILE A 540 3.14 -10.92 2.71
CA ILE A 540 1.76 -11.35 2.42
C ILE A 540 1.26 -10.78 1.08
N GLU A 541 1.58 -9.52 0.79
CA GLU A 541 1.21 -8.84 -0.46
C GLU A 541 2.09 -9.25 -1.67
N CYS A 542 3.23 -9.91 -1.42
CA CYS A 542 4.17 -10.28 -2.47
C CYS A 542 3.62 -11.33 -3.44
N LYS A 543 3.79 -11.08 -4.74
CA LYS A 543 3.33 -11.96 -5.83
C LYS A 543 4.23 -13.19 -6.02
N ASN A 544 5.51 -13.09 -5.71
CA ASN A 544 6.49 -14.16 -5.91
C ASN A 544 6.69 -14.97 -4.61
N LYS A 545 6.25 -16.24 -4.61
CA LYS A 545 6.14 -17.09 -3.41
C LYS A 545 7.18 -18.21 -3.35
N GLU A 546 8.32 -18.07 -4.01
CA GLU A 546 9.41 -19.06 -3.95
C GLU A 546 10.22 -18.89 -2.66
N MET A 547 10.16 -19.91 -1.79
CA MET A 547 10.72 -19.87 -0.44
C MET A 547 11.90 -20.84 -0.30
N ALA A 548 13.07 -20.31 0.05
CA ALA A 548 14.23 -21.11 0.46
C ALA A 548 14.30 -21.19 2.00
N TYR A 549 14.42 -22.41 2.55
CA TYR A 549 14.41 -22.68 4.00
C TYR A 549 15.39 -21.80 4.80
N GLN A 550 16.59 -21.56 4.28
CA GLN A 550 17.61 -20.76 4.95
C GLN A 550 17.21 -19.29 5.12
N ASN A 551 16.41 -18.73 4.20
CA ASN A 551 15.89 -17.37 4.34
C ASN A 551 14.81 -17.31 5.45
N VAL A 552 14.08 -18.40 5.68
CA VAL A 552 13.00 -18.46 6.68
C VAL A 552 13.57 -18.34 8.10
N GLU A 553 14.65 -19.06 8.40
CA GLU A 553 15.33 -19.00 9.69
C GLU A 553 15.84 -17.58 10.00
N GLU A 554 16.43 -16.90 9.01
CA GLU A 554 16.91 -15.52 9.19
C GLU A 554 15.78 -14.52 9.45
N ILE A 555 14.63 -14.67 8.78
CA ILE A 555 13.46 -13.82 9.02
C ILE A 555 12.86 -14.10 10.40
N LEU A 556 12.74 -15.36 10.82
CA LEU A 556 12.19 -15.69 12.13
C LEU A 556 13.09 -15.21 13.28
N LYS A 557 14.41 -15.21 13.10
CA LYS A 557 15.35 -14.53 14.02
C LYS A 557 15.05 -13.03 14.15
N PHE A 558 14.75 -12.33 13.05
CA PHE A 558 14.43 -10.90 13.10
C PHE A 558 13.02 -10.61 13.65
N ILE A 559 12.04 -11.42 13.27
CA ILE A 559 10.64 -11.31 13.71
C ILE A 559 10.46 -11.78 15.18
N SER A 560 11.45 -12.46 15.76
CA SER A 560 11.43 -12.93 17.16
C SER A 560 11.02 -11.85 18.18
N CYS A 561 11.34 -10.58 17.93
CA CYS A 561 10.91 -9.44 18.75
C CYS A 561 9.38 -9.25 18.86
N ILE A 562 8.56 -9.88 18.00
CA ILE A 562 7.09 -9.88 18.15
C ILE A 562 6.65 -10.88 19.23
N PHE A 563 7.36 -12.01 19.38
CA PHE A 563 6.94 -13.13 20.21
C PHE A 563 7.29 -12.95 21.70
N TYR A 564 8.42 -12.30 21.99
CA TYR A 564 8.91 -12.04 23.35
C TYR A 564 8.48 -10.65 23.86
N GLU A 565 7.21 -10.49 24.25
CA GLU A 565 6.71 -9.27 24.90
C GLU A 565 6.76 -9.33 26.43
N ASP A 566 7.33 -8.29 27.05
CA ASP A 566 7.23 -8.08 28.49
C ASP A 566 5.78 -7.79 28.92
N ILE A 567 5.23 -8.72 29.71
CA ILE A 567 3.90 -8.69 30.35
C ILE A 567 3.63 -7.38 31.12
N SER A 568 4.69 -6.66 31.53
CA SER A 568 4.63 -5.40 32.26
C SER A 568 4.01 -4.24 31.47
N THR A 569 4.12 -4.22 30.14
CA THR A 569 3.64 -3.13 29.29
C THR A 569 2.13 -3.19 29.06
N HIS A 570 1.57 -4.39 28.91
CA HIS A 570 0.14 -4.61 28.68
C HIS A 570 -0.75 -4.11 29.82
N LYS A 571 -0.33 -4.29 31.08
CA LYS A 571 -1.08 -3.77 32.25
C LYS A 571 -1.21 -2.24 32.29
N LYS A 572 -0.33 -1.48 31.62
CA LYS A 572 -0.44 -0.02 31.51
C LYS A 572 -1.35 0.42 30.36
N ASN A 573 -1.47 -0.38 29.30
CA ASN A 573 -2.28 -0.05 28.11
C ASN A 573 -3.76 -0.44 28.25
N ILE A 574 -4.10 -1.43 29.08
CA ILE A 574 -5.49 -1.81 29.36
C ILE A 574 -6.26 -0.67 30.05
N ASN A 575 -5.61 0.05 30.97
CA ASN A 575 -6.24 1.12 31.77
C ASN A 575 -6.47 2.45 31.00
N LYS A 576 -6.37 2.45 29.65
CA LYS A 576 -6.48 3.67 28.81
C LYS A 576 -7.32 3.51 27.53
N LYS A 577 -8.11 2.44 27.39
CA LYS A 577 -9.00 2.26 26.22
C LYS A 577 -10.46 2.15 26.63
N ASP A 578 -11.33 2.82 25.89
CA ASP A 578 -12.78 2.86 26.14
C ASP A 578 -13.42 1.47 26.00
N PRO A 579 -14.40 1.12 26.85
CA PRO A 579 -15.00 -0.22 26.90
C PRO A 579 -15.95 -0.56 25.72
N PHE A 580 -16.02 0.27 24.68
CA PHE A 580 -16.98 0.15 23.57
C PHE A 580 -16.36 0.04 22.16
N ASN A 581 -15.04 -0.08 22.03
CA ASN A 581 -14.40 -0.20 20.72
C ASN A 581 -13.91 -1.64 20.43
N PHE A 582 -14.82 -2.48 19.90
CA PHE A 582 -14.63 -3.93 19.76
C PHE A 582 -13.70 -4.38 18.62
N GLU A 583 -13.26 -3.49 17.72
CA GLU A 583 -12.45 -3.88 16.55
C GLU A 583 -10.96 -4.11 16.85
N ASN A 584 -10.47 -3.84 18.07
CA ASN A 584 -9.02 -3.72 18.32
C ASN A 584 -8.48 -4.48 19.54
N ASN A 585 -8.77 -5.78 19.61
CA ASN A 585 -7.84 -6.73 20.24
C ASN A 585 -6.60 -6.88 19.35
N SER A 586 -5.60 -6.00 19.53
CA SER A 586 -4.36 -5.97 18.73
C SER A 586 -3.62 -7.31 18.65
N ILE A 587 -3.85 -8.19 19.64
CA ILE A 587 -3.33 -9.56 19.69
C ILE A 587 -3.94 -10.43 18.56
N ILE A 588 -5.26 -10.37 18.35
CA ILE A 588 -5.97 -11.19 17.34
C ILE A 588 -5.54 -10.78 15.93
N TYR A 589 -5.50 -9.48 15.65
CA TYR A 589 -5.03 -8.94 14.36
C TYR A 589 -3.59 -9.36 14.05
N THR A 590 -2.72 -9.34 15.07
CA THR A 590 -1.32 -9.78 14.96
C THR A 590 -1.24 -11.29 14.72
N SER A 591 -2.03 -12.10 15.44
CA SER A 591 -2.05 -13.56 15.23
C SER A 591 -2.60 -13.97 13.87
N GLU A 592 -3.59 -13.26 13.33
CA GLU A 592 -4.14 -13.56 12.00
C GLU A 592 -3.09 -13.32 10.90
N LYS A 593 -2.35 -12.21 10.98
CA LYS A 593 -1.23 -11.93 10.09
C LYS A 593 -0.11 -12.96 10.20
N ILE A 594 0.27 -13.34 11.43
CA ILE A 594 1.30 -14.37 11.66
C ILE A 594 0.84 -15.74 11.15
N SER A 595 -0.45 -16.09 11.25
CA SER A 595 -1.02 -17.31 10.67
C SER A 595 -1.00 -17.29 9.13
N LYS A 596 -1.36 -16.16 8.49
CA LYS A 596 -1.23 -15.97 7.03
C LYS A 596 0.23 -16.10 6.57
N PHE A 597 1.16 -15.47 7.29
CA PHE A 597 2.60 -15.57 7.05
C PHE A 597 3.09 -17.02 7.18
N PHE A 598 2.70 -17.72 8.23
CA PHE A 598 3.01 -19.14 8.43
C PHE A 598 2.51 -20.03 7.27
N HIS A 599 1.30 -19.79 6.79
CA HIS A 599 0.76 -20.50 5.62
C HIS A 599 1.61 -20.24 4.36
N ILE A 600 2.09 -19.02 4.14
CA ILE A 600 2.96 -18.69 2.99
C ILE A 600 4.31 -19.41 3.09
N ILE A 601 4.95 -19.41 4.27
CA ILE A 601 6.22 -20.11 4.48
C ILE A 601 6.07 -21.63 4.31
N THR A 602 4.99 -22.21 4.85
CA THR A 602 4.74 -23.66 4.78
C THR A 602 4.13 -24.12 3.44
N ASN A 603 3.94 -23.22 2.47
CA ASN A 603 3.49 -23.53 1.12
C ASN A 603 4.63 -24.08 0.24
N THR A 604 5.22 -25.20 0.68
CA THR A 604 6.21 -25.97 -0.07
C THR A 604 5.68 -27.36 -0.39
N ASN A 605 6.08 -27.91 -1.54
CA ASN A 605 5.74 -29.29 -1.95
C ASN A 605 6.63 -30.32 -1.26
N ASP A 606 7.81 -29.90 -0.82
CA ASP A 606 8.81 -30.70 -0.12
C ASP A 606 8.40 -30.94 1.35
N ILE A 607 8.20 -32.22 1.70
CA ILE A 607 7.73 -32.65 3.03
C ILE A 607 8.75 -32.32 4.13
N ASP A 608 10.04 -32.55 3.89
CA ASP A 608 11.12 -32.33 4.86
C ASP A 608 11.24 -30.85 5.19
N LYS A 609 11.27 -29.99 4.15
CA LYS A 609 11.30 -28.54 4.34
C LYS A 609 10.08 -28.05 5.09
N LYS A 610 8.88 -28.57 4.80
CA LYS A 610 7.64 -28.19 5.47
C LYS A 610 7.63 -28.60 6.95
N TYR A 611 8.04 -29.84 7.28
CA TYR A 611 8.14 -30.33 8.66
C TYR A 611 9.14 -29.51 9.48
N ASN A 612 10.36 -29.33 8.97
CA ASN A 612 11.41 -28.58 9.67
C ASN A 612 11.02 -27.12 9.89
N THR A 613 10.36 -26.50 8.91
CA THR A 613 9.80 -25.15 9.02
C THR A 613 8.77 -25.04 10.14
N SER A 614 7.80 -25.97 10.19
CA SER A 614 6.75 -25.95 11.23
C SER A 614 7.32 -26.13 12.64
N MET A 615 8.33 -27.00 12.81
CA MET A 615 9.00 -27.19 14.11
C MET A 615 9.87 -25.99 14.51
N LEU A 616 10.59 -25.38 13.57
CA LEU A 616 11.38 -24.18 13.82
C LEU A 616 10.47 -23.00 14.20
N PHE A 617 9.32 -22.85 13.55
CA PHE A 617 8.32 -21.83 13.87
C PHE A 617 7.71 -22.03 15.26
N TYR A 618 7.39 -23.28 15.64
CA TYR A 618 6.92 -23.61 16.98
C TYR A 618 7.93 -23.21 18.08
N ASN A 619 9.23 -23.42 17.88
CA ASN A 619 10.26 -23.06 18.87
C ASN A 619 10.28 -21.55 19.19
N TYR A 620 9.92 -20.68 18.24
CA TYR A 620 9.80 -19.23 18.49
C TYR A 620 8.48 -18.82 19.17
N ILE A 621 7.46 -19.66 19.10
CA ILE A 621 6.09 -19.34 19.54
C ILE A 621 5.77 -19.95 20.91
N TYR A 622 6.46 -21.02 21.32
CA TYR A 622 6.21 -21.74 22.57
C TYR A 622 6.12 -20.84 23.82
N ASP A 623 7.07 -19.90 23.98
CA ASP A 623 7.09 -18.95 25.10
C ASP A 623 6.22 -17.69 24.87
N SER A 624 5.53 -17.59 23.74
CA SER A 624 4.83 -16.37 23.31
C SER A 624 3.38 -16.28 23.79
N ILE A 625 2.90 -15.05 23.96
CA ILE A 625 1.49 -14.74 24.30
C ILE A 625 0.53 -15.27 23.20
N TYR A 626 1.02 -15.40 21.96
CA TYR A 626 0.25 -15.82 20.78
C TYR A 626 0.11 -17.34 20.63
N PHE A 627 0.76 -18.14 21.48
CA PHE A 627 0.82 -19.61 21.38
C PHE A 627 -0.57 -20.27 21.24
N SER A 628 -1.56 -19.83 22.01
CA SER A 628 -2.93 -20.37 21.95
C SER A 628 -3.61 -20.15 20.60
N GLN A 629 -3.39 -19.01 19.96
CA GLN A 629 -4.03 -18.67 18.68
C GLN A 629 -3.29 -19.26 17.48
N LEU A 630 -1.97 -19.46 17.58
CA LEU A 630 -1.13 -19.94 16.48
C LEU A 630 -0.95 -21.47 16.45
N LEU A 631 -0.98 -22.16 17.60
CA LEU A 631 -0.81 -23.61 17.65
C LEU A 631 -1.82 -24.38 16.75
N PRO A 632 -3.13 -24.04 16.68
CA PRO A 632 -4.07 -24.72 15.79
C PRO A 632 -3.64 -24.70 14.32
N SER A 633 -3.06 -23.58 13.86
CA SER A 633 -2.54 -23.46 12.48
C SER A 633 -1.37 -24.40 12.26
N ILE A 634 -0.44 -24.49 13.23
CA ILE A 634 0.71 -25.41 13.18
C ILE A 634 0.22 -26.85 13.13
N ILE A 635 -0.67 -27.26 14.04
CA ILE A 635 -1.22 -28.62 14.08
C ILE A 635 -1.90 -28.98 12.76
N PHE A 636 -2.73 -28.09 12.19
CA PHE A 636 -3.37 -28.35 10.90
C PHE A 636 -2.37 -28.53 9.76
N THR A 637 -1.28 -27.75 9.72
CA THR A 637 -0.21 -27.96 8.71
C THR A 637 0.56 -29.27 8.91
N LEU A 638 0.75 -29.72 10.16
CA LEU A 638 1.40 -30.99 10.47
C LEU A 638 0.51 -32.19 10.11
N LEU A 639 -0.79 -32.14 10.39
CA LEU A 639 -1.76 -33.16 9.94
C LEU A 639 -1.83 -33.22 8.41
N ASN A 640 -1.76 -32.08 7.72
CA ASN A 640 -1.66 -32.00 6.26
C ASN A 640 -0.30 -32.50 5.71
N ILE A 641 0.75 -32.63 6.53
CA ILE A 641 1.95 -33.38 6.13
C ILE A 641 1.64 -34.88 6.15
N VAL A 642 0.99 -35.38 7.21
CA VAL A 642 0.64 -36.81 7.32
C VAL A 642 -0.33 -37.24 6.21
N THR A 643 -1.36 -36.44 5.87
CA THR A 643 -2.26 -36.77 4.75
C THR A 643 -1.56 -36.73 3.39
N LYS A 644 -0.56 -35.85 3.19
CA LYS A 644 0.28 -35.87 1.99
C LYS A 644 1.16 -37.14 1.93
N ILE A 645 1.72 -37.59 3.05
CA ILE A 645 2.48 -38.86 3.11
C ILE A 645 1.58 -40.03 2.70
N ILE A 646 0.35 -40.11 3.24
CA ILE A 646 -0.65 -41.13 2.89
C ILE A 646 -0.96 -41.09 1.39
N ALA A 647 -1.23 -39.90 0.83
CA ALA A 647 -1.59 -39.75 -0.58
C ALA A 647 -0.49 -40.18 -1.56
N ILE A 648 0.79 -40.08 -1.16
CA ILE A 648 1.90 -40.60 -1.99
C ILE A 648 1.91 -42.13 -1.98
N GLY A 649 1.60 -42.78 -0.86
CA GLY A 649 1.55 -44.24 -0.77
C GLY A 649 0.56 -44.89 -1.73
N ILE A 650 -0.61 -44.27 -1.91
CA ILE A 650 -1.72 -44.76 -2.76
C ILE A 650 -1.38 -44.72 -4.28
N SER A 651 -0.32 -43.99 -4.67
CA SER A 651 0.06 -43.83 -6.08
C SER A 651 0.83 -45.00 -6.71
N ILE A 652 1.06 -46.09 -5.96
CA ILE A 652 1.62 -47.34 -6.47
C ILE A 652 0.46 -48.30 -6.76
N PRO A 653 0.18 -48.67 -8.03
CA PRO A 653 -0.90 -49.60 -8.34
C PRO A 653 -0.50 -51.04 -8.01
N GLU A 654 -1.21 -51.68 -7.10
CA GLU A 654 -1.15 -53.13 -6.96
C GLU A 654 -1.75 -53.80 -8.20
N ASN A 655 -0.97 -54.68 -8.84
CA ASN A 655 -1.51 -55.66 -9.76
C ASN A 655 -2.30 -56.70 -8.95
N ASN A 656 -3.63 -56.65 -8.99
CA ASN A 656 -4.45 -57.82 -9.34
C ASN A 656 -5.94 -57.48 -9.53
N GLU A 657 -6.59 -58.29 -10.34
CA GLU A 657 -7.96 -58.12 -10.82
C GLU A 657 -8.99 -58.29 -9.67
N ASN A 658 -9.85 -57.27 -9.46
CA ASN A 658 -11.32 -57.36 -9.20
C ASN A 658 -11.91 -56.14 -8.46
N ILE A 659 -11.81 -54.92 -9.00
CA ILE A 659 -12.73 -53.82 -8.67
C ILE A 659 -13.22 -53.13 -9.95
N ASN A 660 -13.95 -53.89 -10.77
CA ASN A 660 -14.79 -53.35 -11.84
C ASN A 660 -16.25 -53.68 -11.50
N LEU A 661 -16.84 -52.91 -10.57
CA LEU A 661 -18.27 -52.77 -10.25
C LEU A 661 -18.42 -51.92 -8.99
N LEU A 662 -18.48 -50.58 -9.13
CA LEU A 662 -19.08 -49.64 -8.14
C LEU A 662 -19.05 -48.15 -8.54
N ASN A 663 -18.27 -47.74 -9.56
CA ASN A 663 -18.22 -46.34 -10.05
C ASN A 663 -19.06 -46.13 -11.33
N SER A 664 -20.34 -46.52 -11.31
CA SER A 664 -21.25 -46.28 -12.46
C SER A 664 -22.72 -46.11 -12.07
N GLU A 665 -23.04 -45.52 -10.91
CA GLU A 665 -24.45 -45.27 -10.53
C GLU A 665 -24.68 -44.11 -9.55
N PHE A 666 -23.89 -43.02 -9.63
CA PHE A 666 -24.17 -41.76 -8.90
C PHE A 666 -23.79 -40.53 -9.73
N ASP A 667 -24.44 -40.33 -10.87
CA ASP A 667 -24.45 -39.03 -11.55
C ASP A 667 -25.70 -38.83 -12.44
N SER A 668 -26.88 -38.98 -11.83
CA SER A 668 -28.15 -38.50 -12.40
C SER A 668 -29.20 -38.26 -11.30
N GLU A 669 -30.01 -37.22 -11.49
CA GLU A 669 -31.15 -36.82 -10.64
C GLU A 669 -30.83 -36.13 -9.29
N GLN A 670 -30.44 -34.85 -9.35
CA GLN A 670 -31.34 -33.77 -8.89
C GLN A 670 -30.80 -32.38 -9.25
N ASN A 671 -31.33 -31.81 -10.34
CA ASN A 671 -31.35 -30.36 -10.56
C ASN A 671 -32.39 -29.98 -11.62
N LYS A 672 -33.58 -29.53 -11.16
CA LYS A 672 -34.46 -28.49 -11.77
C LYS A 672 -35.92 -28.59 -11.28
N ARG A 673 -36.25 -27.79 -10.27
CA ARG A 673 -37.23 -26.68 -10.32
C ARG A 673 -36.56 -25.55 -9.51
N GLU A 674 -36.55 -24.28 -9.90
CA GLU A 674 -37.65 -23.52 -10.51
C GLU A 674 -37.24 -22.69 -11.75
N ASP A 675 -38.29 -22.36 -12.51
CA ASP A 675 -38.44 -21.52 -13.70
C ASP A 675 -38.00 -20.04 -13.50
N SER A 676 -37.85 -19.14 -14.50
CA SER A 676 -38.10 -19.15 -15.95
C SER A 676 -37.40 -17.97 -16.67
N TYR A 677 -37.36 -18.06 -18.01
CA TYR A 677 -37.36 -17.01 -19.06
C TYR A 677 -36.20 -17.10 -20.09
N TYR A 678 -36.56 -17.66 -21.26
CA TYR A 678 -35.92 -17.50 -22.59
C TYR A 678 -35.96 -16.02 -23.04
N ASP A 679 -35.24 -15.48 -24.03
CA ASP A 679 -34.45 -15.99 -25.19
C ASP A 679 -33.62 -14.79 -25.77
N PRO A 680 -32.99 -14.81 -26.97
CA PRO A 680 -32.04 -15.75 -27.60
C PRO A 680 -30.72 -15.02 -28.06
N ASN A 681 -29.91 -15.73 -28.87
CA ASN A 681 -28.85 -15.24 -29.79
C ASN A 681 -27.44 -14.96 -29.22
N PHE A 682 -26.51 -15.88 -29.49
CA PHE A 682 -25.52 -15.63 -30.56
C PHE A 682 -25.01 -16.93 -31.18
N ASN A 683 -24.77 -16.90 -32.50
CA ASN A 683 -24.49 -18.06 -33.33
C ASN A 683 -22.98 -18.24 -33.66
N ASP A 684 -22.61 -19.52 -33.79
CA ASP A 684 -21.78 -20.15 -34.85
C ASP A 684 -20.32 -19.73 -35.18
N PHE A 685 -19.68 -20.74 -35.78
CA PHE A 685 -18.53 -20.73 -36.71
C PHE A 685 -17.08 -20.68 -36.16
N THR A 686 -16.58 -21.90 -35.93
CA THR A 686 -15.41 -22.50 -36.63
C THR A 686 -14.20 -21.63 -36.99
N ASN A 687 -13.00 -22.13 -36.65
CA ASN A 687 -12.12 -22.70 -37.68
C ASN A 687 -11.10 -23.70 -37.11
N LYS A 688 -10.66 -24.64 -37.96
CA LYS A 688 -9.66 -25.69 -37.68
C LYS A 688 -8.27 -25.26 -38.16
N GLU A 689 -7.31 -26.16 -37.93
CA GLU A 689 -5.95 -26.27 -38.52
C GLU A 689 -4.86 -25.46 -37.78
N THR A 690 -3.66 -25.98 -37.48
CA THR A 690 -2.97 -27.25 -37.90
C THR A 690 -2.20 -27.93 -36.76
N ASN A 691 -2.03 -29.26 -36.84
CA ASN A 691 -1.12 -30.05 -36.01
C ASN A 691 0.36 -29.66 -36.17
N ILE A 692 1.16 -29.65 -35.08
CA ILE A 692 2.47 -30.34 -35.00
C ILE A 692 2.68 -30.91 -33.57
N ASN A 693 2.75 -32.24 -33.50
CA ASN A 693 3.32 -33.13 -32.47
C ASN A 693 3.13 -32.89 -30.96
N SER A 694 2.33 -33.79 -30.38
CA SER A 694 2.29 -34.21 -28.98
C SER A 694 3.59 -34.87 -28.48
N ASN A 695 4.02 -34.53 -27.27
CA ASN A 695 4.18 -35.48 -26.15
C ASN A 695 4.68 -34.80 -24.86
N PRO A 696 3.87 -34.78 -23.80
CA PRO A 696 4.36 -34.63 -22.42
C PRO A 696 3.78 -35.72 -21.50
N TYR A 697 4.17 -36.98 -21.73
CA TYR A 697 3.91 -38.09 -20.82
C TYR A 697 5.16 -38.95 -20.60
N GLU A 698 6.13 -38.36 -19.89
CA GLU A 698 7.01 -39.13 -19.02
C GLU A 698 6.63 -38.76 -17.58
N GLN A 699 5.59 -39.43 -17.06
CA GLN A 699 5.38 -39.49 -15.61
C GLN A 699 6.53 -40.32 -15.04
N GLN A 700 7.58 -39.65 -14.56
CA GLN A 700 8.59 -40.30 -13.74
C GLN A 700 7.91 -40.80 -12.46
N THR A 701 7.69 -42.11 -12.40
CA THR A 701 7.30 -42.83 -11.18
C THR A 701 8.40 -42.62 -10.13
N ILE A 702 8.13 -41.78 -9.14
CA ILE A 702 9.05 -41.56 -8.02
C ILE A 702 9.01 -42.81 -7.15
N ILE A 703 9.98 -43.71 -7.37
CA ILE A 703 10.26 -44.82 -6.48
C ILE A 703 10.88 -44.22 -5.21
N LEU A 704 10.05 -44.01 -4.18
CA LEU A 704 10.52 -43.61 -2.86
C LEU A 704 11.47 -44.68 -2.31
N SER A 705 12.58 -44.24 -1.72
CA SER A 705 13.51 -45.15 -1.06
C SER A 705 12.97 -45.61 0.29
N GLU A 706 13.36 -46.82 0.69
CA GLU A 706 13.07 -47.39 2.02
C GLU A 706 13.54 -46.46 3.16
N GLN A 707 14.57 -45.64 2.92
CA GLN A 707 15.08 -44.65 3.87
C GLN A 707 14.13 -43.46 4.05
N GLU A 708 13.57 -42.91 2.97
CA GLU A 708 12.60 -41.81 3.00
C GLU A 708 11.30 -42.24 3.68
N ILE A 709 10.82 -43.45 3.38
CA ILE A 709 9.60 -44.00 3.99
C ILE A 709 9.77 -44.20 5.52
N ASN A 710 10.94 -44.69 5.95
CA ASN A 710 11.28 -44.77 7.38
C ASN A 710 11.40 -43.38 8.05
N GLN A 711 11.92 -42.38 7.34
CA GLN A 711 11.97 -40.99 7.81
C GLN A 711 10.57 -40.39 7.97
N TYR A 712 9.67 -40.64 7.01
CA TYR A 712 8.27 -40.19 7.10
C TYR A 712 7.50 -40.88 8.23
N ASN A 713 7.73 -42.17 8.49
CA ASN A 713 7.18 -42.85 9.68
C ASN A 713 7.66 -42.21 10.99
N LYS A 714 8.95 -41.83 11.06
CA LYS A 714 9.48 -41.09 12.22
C LYS A 714 8.83 -39.70 12.36
N TYR A 715 8.52 -39.01 11.26
CA TYR A 715 7.77 -37.76 11.31
C TYR A 715 6.34 -37.96 11.80
N ALA A 716 5.59 -38.95 11.30
CA ALA A 716 4.24 -39.25 11.78
C ALA A 716 4.23 -39.53 13.30
N LYS A 717 5.14 -40.38 13.79
CA LYS A 717 5.34 -40.66 15.23
C LYS A 717 5.59 -39.37 16.04
N ASN A 718 6.47 -38.50 15.55
CA ASN A 718 6.76 -37.22 16.20
C ASN A 718 5.57 -36.24 16.15
N ILE A 719 4.82 -36.20 15.05
CA ILE A 719 3.65 -35.33 14.86
C ILE A 719 2.54 -35.72 15.83
N PHE A 720 2.18 -37.00 15.92
CA PHE A 720 1.13 -37.44 16.85
C PHE A 720 1.51 -37.16 18.30
N LYS A 721 2.77 -37.42 18.69
CA LYS A 721 3.28 -37.06 20.02
C LYS A 721 3.26 -35.55 20.27
N PHE A 722 3.65 -34.75 19.29
CA PHE A 722 3.64 -33.29 19.36
C PHE A 722 2.21 -32.74 19.55
N ILE A 723 1.24 -33.26 18.78
CA ILE A 723 -0.17 -32.88 18.88
C ILE A 723 -0.69 -33.22 20.28
N HIS A 724 -0.46 -34.44 20.76
CA HIS A 724 -0.86 -34.86 22.10
C HIS A 724 -0.35 -33.90 23.19
N THR A 725 0.98 -33.72 23.27
CA THR A 725 1.59 -32.90 24.34
C THR A 725 1.19 -31.42 24.25
N ASN A 726 1.15 -30.83 23.07
CA ASN A 726 0.90 -29.40 22.93
C ASN A 726 -0.58 -29.03 22.98
N LEU A 727 -1.47 -29.86 22.41
CA LEU A 727 -2.91 -29.57 22.43
C LEU A 727 -3.49 -29.72 23.84
N LEU A 728 -3.01 -30.69 24.63
CA LEU A 728 -3.35 -30.81 26.06
C LEU A 728 -2.90 -29.60 26.90
N SER A 729 -1.86 -28.87 26.50
CA SER A 729 -1.43 -27.65 27.22
C SER A 729 -2.33 -26.43 26.95
N ILE A 730 -3.20 -26.50 25.93
CA ILE A 730 -4.07 -25.40 25.49
C ILE A 730 -5.57 -25.77 25.58
N SER A 731 -5.94 -27.04 25.78
CA SER A 731 -7.34 -27.53 25.82
C SER A 731 -8.27 -26.61 26.63
N ASN A 732 -7.93 -26.32 27.87
CA ASN A 732 -8.72 -25.49 28.79
C ASN A 732 -8.90 -24.03 28.31
N LYS A 733 -8.06 -23.54 27.38
CA LYS A 733 -8.16 -22.21 26.78
C LYS A 733 -9.02 -22.18 25.52
N ILE A 734 -9.12 -23.29 24.78
CA ILE A 734 -9.89 -23.37 23.51
C ILE A 734 -10.58 -24.75 23.37
N PRO A 735 -11.51 -25.11 24.27
CA PRO A 735 -11.96 -26.49 24.42
C PRO A 735 -12.72 -27.01 23.20
N ILE A 736 -13.63 -26.22 22.62
CA ILE A 736 -14.38 -26.59 21.41
C ILE A 736 -13.49 -26.85 20.18
N LEU A 737 -12.37 -26.13 20.07
CA LEU A 737 -11.43 -26.31 18.95
C LEU A 737 -10.49 -27.50 19.23
N ALA A 738 -10.02 -27.65 20.46
CA ALA A 738 -9.22 -28.80 20.87
C ALA A 738 -9.98 -30.11 20.66
N PHE A 739 -11.25 -30.17 21.08
CA PHE A 739 -12.17 -31.27 20.81
C PHE A 739 -12.21 -31.66 19.31
N LYS A 740 -12.42 -30.68 18.43
CA LYS A 740 -12.47 -30.92 16.97
C LYS A 740 -11.12 -31.34 16.39
N ILE A 741 -10.01 -30.76 16.87
CA ILE A 741 -8.66 -31.10 16.39
C ILE A 741 -8.24 -32.50 16.83
N PHE A 742 -8.57 -32.92 18.06
CA PHE A 742 -8.29 -34.29 18.51
C PHE A 742 -9.07 -35.32 17.68
N PHE A 743 -10.39 -35.14 17.48
CA PHE A 743 -11.17 -36.01 16.59
C PHE A 743 -10.66 -36.01 15.14
N TYR A 744 -10.25 -34.85 14.59
CA TYR A 744 -9.64 -34.80 13.26
C TYR A 744 -8.27 -35.52 13.22
N SER A 745 -7.51 -35.47 14.32
CA SER A 745 -6.26 -36.24 14.47
C SER A 745 -6.54 -37.74 14.49
N SER A 746 -7.61 -38.21 15.16
CA SER A 746 -8.05 -39.61 15.11
C SER A 746 -8.39 -40.08 13.70
N ILE A 747 -9.05 -39.25 12.88
CA ILE A 747 -9.33 -39.57 11.46
C ILE A 747 -8.01 -39.73 10.68
N VAL A 748 -7.05 -38.84 10.89
CA VAL A 748 -5.74 -38.92 10.21
C VAL A 748 -4.94 -40.15 10.69
N VAL A 749 -5.06 -40.56 11.95
CA VAL A 749 -4.47 -41.82 12.47
C VAL A 749 -5.11 -43.05 11.82
N ASP A 750 -6.45 -43.10 11.69
CA ASP A 750 -7.16 -44.19 10.99
C ASP A 750 -6.73 -44.31 9.52
N GLN A 751 -6.60 -43.18 8.82
CA GLN A 751 -6.11 -43.16 7.45
C GLN A 751 -4.62 -43.55 7.33
N TYR A 752 -3.81 -43.26 8.36
CA TYR A 752 -2.40 -43.62 8.39
C TYR A 752 -2.18 -45.12 8.65
N ASP A 753 -3.08 -45.78 9.37
CA ASP A 753 -3.06 -47.24 9.53
C ASP A 753 -3.17 -47.97 8.19
N LYS A 754 -4.05 -47.50 7.29
CA LYS A 754 -4.18 -48.04 5.92
C LYS A 754 -2.85 -47.98 5.18
N PHE A 755 -2.19 -46.82 5.19
CA PHE A 755 -0.86 -46.64 4.62
C PHE A 755 0.19 -47.57 5.25
N ILE A 756 0.11 -47.91 6.54
CA ILE A 756 1.04 -48.86 7.17
C ILE A 756 0.76 -50.29 6.69
N ASN A 757 -0.51 -50.68 6.55
CA ASN A 757 -0.89 -51.99 6.03
C ASN A 757 -0.42 -52.19 4.56
N ASP A 758 -0.38 -51.12 3.76
CA ASP A 758 0.15 -51.14 2.39
C ASP A 758 1.67 -51.41 2.32
N TYR A 759 2.43 -51.13 3.40
CA TYR A 759 3.90 -51.25 3.45
C TYR A 759 4.38 -52.17 4.59
N SER A 760 4.34 -53.49 4.35
CA SER A 760 4.63 -54.55 5.32
C SER A 760 6.02 -54.56 6.00
N PHE A 761 6.95 -53.71 5.57
CA PHE A 761 8.25 -53.51 6.23
C PHE A 761 8.23 -52.45 7.34
N ILE A 762 7.11 -51.72 7.51
CA ILE A 762 6.97 -50.66 8.52
C ILE A 762 6.28 -51.21 9.76
N SER A 763 6.92 -51.07 10.94
CA SER A 763 6.21 -51.21 12.22
C SER A 763 5.88 -49.86 12.85
N PHE A 764 4.64 -49.73 13.30
CA PHE A 764 4.19 -48.69 14.21
C PHE A 764 3.41 -49.37 15.33
N ASP A 765 4.04 -49.49 16.49
CA ASP A 765 3.42 -50.18 17.62
C ASP A 765 2.22 -49.35 18.15
N ASN A 766 1.08 -50.01 18.34
CA ASN A 766 -0.12 -49.49 19.02
C ASN A 766 -0.75 -48.24 18.39
N ILE A 767 -0.88 -48.17 17.05
CA ILE A 767 -1.61 -47.09 16.33
C ILE A 767 -3.05 -46.96 16.86
N GLU A 768 -3.74 -48.09 17.08
CA GLU A 768 -5.09 -48.12 17.64
C GLU A 768 -5.17 -47.42 19.00
N ALA A 769 -4.18 -47.62 19.88
CA ALA A 769 -4.13 -46.98 21.19
C ALA A 769 -3.96 -45.45 21.07
N ILE A 770 -3.22 -44.96 20.07
CA ILE A 770 -3.13 -43.50 19.79
C ILE A 770 -4.46 -42.96 19.27
N CYS A 771 -5.13 -43.69 18.38
CA CYS A 771 -6.45 -43.30 17.88
C CYS A 771 -7.47 -43.23 19.03
N LEU A 772 -7.49 -44.26 19.88
CA LEU A 772 -8.32 -44.33 21.07
C LEU A 772 -8.00 -43.20 22.05
N GLU A 773 -6.72 -42.90 22.30
CA GLU A 773 -6.30 -41.83 23.21
C GLU A 773 -6.75 -40.45 22.71
N PHE A 774 -6.66 -40.15 21.41
CA PHE A 774 -7.21 -38.90 20.89
C PHE A 774 -8.75 -38.81 21.03
N ILE A 775 -9.47 -39.93 20.93
CA ILE A 775 -10.92 -39.98 21.15
C ILE A 775 -11.25 -39.81 22.63
N THR A 776 -10.54 -40.48 23.54
CA THR A 776 -10.77 -40.35 25.00
C THR A 776 -10.42 -38.95 25.49
N GLN A 777 -9.32 -38.34 25.03
CA GLN A 777 -8.98 -36.95 25.37
C GLN A 777 -10.03 -35.96 24.84
N SER A 778 -10.60 -36.20 23.66
CA SER A 778 -11.74 -35.40 23.18
C SER A 778 -12.95 -35.50 24.12
N LEU A 779 -13.27 -36.70 24.60
CA LEU A 779 -14.38 -36.92 25.53
C LEU A 779 -14.11 -36.32 26.93
N ILE A 780 -12.86 -36.33 27.41
CA ILE A 780 -12.47 -35.68 28.66
C ILE A 780 -12.68 -34.16 28.56
N ILE A 781 -12.25 -33.52 27.47
CA ILE A 781 -12.49 -32.08 27.24
C ILE A 781 -14.00 -31.75 27.19
N TYR A 782 -14.80 -32.65 26.62
CA TYR A 782 -16.27 -32.52 26.65
C TYR A 782 -16.86 -32.63 28.07
N GLU A 783 -16.30 -33.50 28.93
CA GLU A 783 -16.77 -33.67 30.31
C GLU A 783 -16.31 -32.54 31.26
N GLU A 784 -15.08 -32.02 31.09
CA GLU A 784 -14.46 -31.09 32.05
C GLU A 784 -14.61 -29.61 31.65
N ASP A 785 -14.36 -29.26 30.37
CA ASP A 785 -14.28 -27.86 29.93
C ASP A 785 -15.57 -27.36 29.23
N ILE A 786 -16.28 -28.21 28.46
CA ILE A 786 -17.43 -27.79 27.64
C ILE A 786 -18.73 -27.77 28.45
N ASN A 787 -19.08 -26.60 29.00
CA ASN A 787 -20.21 -26.44 29.91
C ASN A 787 -21.51 -25.90 29.27
N LEU A 788 -21.47 -25.37 28.05
CA LEU A 788 -22.64 -24.76 27.41
C LEU A 788 -23.52 -25.80 26.69
N SER A 789 -24.78 -25.94 27.10
CA SER A 789 -25.69 -27.00 26.59
C SER A 789 -25.84 -27.08 25.07
N SER A 790 -25.76 -25.96 24.33
CA SER A 790 -25.79 -25.95 22.86
C SER A 790 -24.49 -26.46 22.24
N GLU A 791 -23.34 -26.11 22.81
CA GLU A 791 -22.03 -26.60 22.36
C GLU A 791 -21.86 -28.09 22.69
N GLN A 792 -22.38 -28.54 23.84
CA GLN A 792 -22.41 -29.96 24.20
C GLN A 792 -23.21 -30.78 23.19
N PHE A 793 -24.40 -30.32 22.79
CA PHE A 793 -25.20 -30.98 21.75
C PHE A 793 -24.43 -31.07 20.43
N GLU A 794 -23.86 -29.96 19.94
CA GLU A 794 -23.04 -29.94 18.74
C GLU A 794 -21.87 -30.94 18.84
N CYS A 795 -21.10 -30.93 19.93
CA CYS A 795 -19.98 -31.83 20.14
C CYS A 795 -20.37 -33.31 20.03
N ILE A 796 -21.53 -33.70 20.58
CA ILE A 796 -22.06 -35.06 20.45
C ILE A 796 -22.38 -35.41 18.99
N ILE A 797 -23.05 -34.50 18.26
CA ILE A 797 -23.37 -34.72 16.83
C ILE A 797 -22.09 -34.87 15.99
N TRP A 798 -21.08 -34.02 16.24
CA TRP A 798 -19.76 -34.13 15.59
C TRP A 798 -19.05 -35.44 15.93
N ALA A 799 -18.98 -35.84 17.20
CA ALA A 799 -18.36 -37.09 17.61
C ALA A 799 -19.04 -38.32 17.00
N ILE A 800 -20.39 -38.34 16.98
CA ILE A 800 -21.17 -39.42 16.38
C ILE A 800 -20.87 -39.55 14.89
N GLY A 801 -20.96 -38.45 14.13
CA GLY A 801 -20.73 -38.46 12.68
C GLY A 801 -19.29 -38.83 12.29
N ILE A 802 -18.31 -38.52 13.14
CA ILE A 802 -16.91 -38.91 12.94
C ILE A 802 -16.72 -40.41 13.20
N LEU A 803 -17.25 -40.92 14.32
CA LEU A 803 -17.13 -42.34 14.69
C LEU A 803 -17.93 -43.27 13.78
N SER A 804 -19.11 -42.87 13.30
CA SER A 804 -19.93 -43.71 12.40
C SER A 804 -19.32 -43.87 11.01
N SER A 805 -18.64 -42.82 10.52
CA SER A 805 -18.34 -42.67 9.09
C SER A 805 -16.85 -42.80 8.74
N TYR A 806 -15.94 -42.41 9.66
CA TYR A 806 -14.51 -42.33 9.35
C TYR A 806 -13.64 -43.32 10.13
N ILE A 807 -14.07 -43.78 11.31
CA ILE A 807 -13.23 -44.59 12.21
C ILE A 807 -13.55 -46.09 12.04
N ASN A 808 -12.55 -46.85 11.62
CA ASN A 808 -12.58 -48.28 11.34
C ASN A 808 -11.50 -49.07 12.10
N LEU A 809 -10.45 -48.39 12.58
CA LEU A 809 -9.28 -48.97 13.24
C LEU A 809 -9.59 -49.65 14.57
N LEU A 810 -10.47 -49.07 15.40
CA LEU A 810 -10.77 -49.54 16.76
C LEU A 810 -11.23 -51.00 16.83
N ASP A 811 -10.81 -51.73 17.86
CA ASP A 811 -11.38 -53.03 18.17
C ASP A 811 -12.84 -52.94 18.61
N ASN A 812 -13.59 -54.02 18.41
CA ASN A 812 -15.01 -54.07 18.72
C ASN A 812 -15.32 -53.73 20.19
N GLU A 813 -14.46 -54.10 21.14
CA GLU A 813 -14.64 -53.74 22.55
C GLU A 813 -14.40 -52.23 22.79
N ASN A 814 -13.30 -51.70 22.26
CA ASN A 814 -12.94 -50.28 22.37
C ASN A 814 -13.99 -49.37 21.73
N TYR A 815 -14.44 -49.70 20.52
CA TYR A 815 -15.52 -48.98 19.84
C TYR A 815 -16.83 -49.04 20.64
N ASN A 816 -17.23 -50.22 21.13
CA ASN A 816 -18.43 -50.35 21.96
C ASN A 816 -18.36 -49.52 23.25
N ASN A 817 -17.19 -49.45 23.90
CA ASN A 817 -16.99 -48.64 25.10
C ASN A 817 -17.14 -47.13 24.82
N VAL A 818 -16.57 -46.64 23.72
CA VAL A 818 -16.73 -45.24 23.26
C VAL A 818 -18.18 -44.95 22.87
N ALA A 819 -18.82 -45.82 22.10
CA ALA A 819 -20.21 -45.67 21.68
C ALA A 819 -21.19 -45.65 22.88
N LEU A 820 -20.96 -46.51 23.88
CA LEU A 820 -21.74 -46.51 25.12
C LEU A 820 -21.56 -45.21 25.92
N LYS A 821 -20.34 -44.67 26.00
CA LYS A 821 -20.10 -43.35 26.62
C LYS A 821 -20.86 -42.25 25.88
N LEU A 822 -20.77 -42.16 24.55
CA LEU A 822 -21.53 -41.18 23.76
C LEU A 822 -23.05 -41.31 23.95
N CYS A 823 -23.59 -42.53 23.97
CA CYS A 823 -24.99 -42.75 24.33
C CYS A 823 -25.33 -42.23 25.74
N GLN A 824 -24.43 -42.39 26.72
CA GLN A 824 -24.63 -41.83 28.06
C GLN A 824 -24.58 -40.30 28.08
N HIS A 825 -23.67 -39.66 27.34
CA HIS A 825 -23.63 -38.20 27.22
C HIS A 825 -24.89 -37.66 26.53
N ALA A 826 -25.37 -38.30 25.46
CA ALA A 826 -26.62 -37.93 24.79
C ALA A 826 -27.84 -38.05 25.72
N ASN A 827 -27.91 -39.10 26.56
CA ASN A 827 -28.93 -39.22 27.60
C ASN A 827 -28.81 -38.16 28.73
N LYS A 828 -27.63 -37.60 28.95
CA LYS A 828 -27.34 -36.61 30.01
C LYS A 828 -27.49 -35.14 29.57
N LEU A 829 -27.72 -34.87 28.28
CA LEU A 829 -27.96 -33.51 27.76
C LEU A 829 -29.10 -32.81 28.50
N LEU A 830 -29.01 -31.50 28.69
CA LEU A 830 -29.96 -30.76 29.55
C LEU A 830 -31.40 -30.74 29.02
N LYS A 831 -31.60 -30.60 27.70
CA LYS A 831 -32.93 -30.45 27.08
C LYS A 831 -33.44 -31.77 26.52
N LYS A 832 -34.71 -32.09 26.76
CA LYS A 832 -35.36 -33.33 26.25
C LYS A 832 -35.39 -33.44 24.72
N LYS A 833 -35.56 -32.31 24.02
CA LYS A 833 -35.40 -32.19 22.56
C LYS A 833 -34.01 -32.65 22.11
N ASP A 834 -32.98 -32.11 22.73
CA ASP A 834 -31.58 -32.35 22.38
C ASP A 834 -31.17 -33.79 22.75
N GLN A 835 -31.67 -34.34 23.87
CA GLN A 835 -31.55 -35.77 24.23
C GLN A 835 -32.17 -36.67 23.16
N CYS A 836 -33.40 -36.37 22.70
CA CYS A 836 -34.08 -37.16 21.67
C CYS A 836 -33.28 -37.19 20.37
N ILE A 837 -32.88 -36.03 19.85
CA ILE A 837 -32.12 -35.94 18.59
C ILE A 837 -30.74 -36.60 18.74
N GLY A 838 -30.04 -36.38 19.86
CA GLY A 838 -28.75 -37.01 20.14
C GLY A 838 -28.84 -38.54 20.15
N LEU A 839 -29.88 -39.11 20.76
CA LEU A 839 -30.10 -40.56 20.81
C LEU A 839 -30.53 -41.14 19.45
N LEU A 840 -31.32 -40.40 18.66
CA LEU A 840 -31.57 -40.76 17.27
C LEU A 840 -30.26 -40.82 16.48
N MET A 841 -29.34 -39.87 16.68
CA MET A 841 -28.04 -39.93 16.01
C MET A 841 -27.16 -41.07 16.55
N CYS A 842 -27.17 -41.36 17.86
CA CYS A 842 -26.43 -42.49 18.43
C CYS A 842 -26.80 -43.84 17.81
N SER A 843 -28.00 -43.99 17.25
CA SER A 843 -28.39 -45.23 16.55
C SER A 843 -27.49 -45.55 15.35
N HIS A 844 -26.94 -44.54 14.67
CA HIS A 844 -26.06 -44.70 13.52
C HIS A 844 -24.70 -45.32 13.88
N LEU A 845 -24.20 -45.11 15.11
CA LEU A 845 -22.96 -45.71 15.62
C LEU A 845 -22.98 -47.25 15.53
N TYR A 846 -24.17 -47.85 15.64
CA TYR A 846 -24.39 -49.29 15.66
C TYR A 846 -24.92 -49.83 14.32
N TRP A 847 -24.89 -49.04 13.24
CA TRP A 847 -25.51 -49.44 11.98
C TRP A 847 -24.77 -49.07 10.69
N GLU A 848 -24.24 -47.84 10.58
CA GLU A 848 -23.59 -47.37 9.35
C GLU A 848 -22.38 -48.22 9.00
N ASN A 849 -21.45 -48.37 9.95
CA ASN A 849 -20.24 -49.15 9.78
C ASN A 849 -20.55 -50.65 9.90
N GLN A 850 -20.31 -51.40 8.82
CA GLN A 850 -20.56 -52.85 8.75
C GLN A 850 -19.79 -53.65 9.82
N LYS A 851 -18.61 -53.18 10.27
CA LYS A 851 -17.80 -53.82 11.33
C LYS A 851 -18.51 -53.82 12.70
N TYR A 852 -19.29 -52.77 12.99
CA TYR A 852 -19.88 -52.53 14.32
C TYR A 852 -21.41 -52.71 14.38
N ARG A 853 -22.01 -53.33 13.35
CA ARG A 853 -23.47 -53.49 13.26
C ARG A 853 -24.05 -54.25 14.45
N ASN A 854 -25.05 -53.66 15.10
CA ASN A 854 -25.75 -54.22 16.24
C ASN A 854 -27.22 -53.78 16.25
N SER A 855 -28.11 -54.65 15.75
CA SER A 855 -29.55 -54.42 15.64
C SER A 855 -30.22 -54.08 16.97
N THR A 856 -29.89 -54.82 18.04
CA THR A 856 -30.52 -54.66 19.35
C THR A 856 -30.13 -53.32 19.99
N LYS A 857 -28.85 -52.91 19.94
CA LYS A 857 -28.40 -51.59 20.42
C LYS A 857 -28.98 -50.44 19.59
N THR A 858 -29.09 -50.60 18.27
CA THR A 858 -29.76 -49.62 17.39
C THR A 858 -31.21 -49.42 17.84
N TYR A 859 -31.95 -50.51 18.05
CA TYR A 859 -33.34 -50.48 18.50
C TYR A 859 -33.51 -49.93 19.92
N GLU A 860 -32.61 -50.25 20.86
CA GLU A 860 -32.60 -49.62 22.19
C GLU A 860 -32.45 -48.09 22.13
N CYS A 861 -31.58 -47.58 21.25
CA CYS A 861 -31.39 -46.13 21.07
C CYS A 861 -32.67 -45.48 20.52
N LEU A 862 -33.30 -46.11 19.53
CA LEU A 862 -34.57 -45.68 18.96
C LEU A 862 -35.72 -45.67 20.00
N GLN A 863 -35.86 -46.72 20.81
CA GLN A 863 -36.84 -46.76 21.91
C GLN A 863 -36.61 -45.67 22.96
N LYS A 864 -35.35 -45.39 23.32
CA LYS A 864 -34.98 -44.34 24.29
C LYS A 864 -35.24 -42.95 23.71
N ALA A 865 -35.01 -42.75 22.41
CA ALA A 865 -35.36 -41.52 21.71
C ALA A 865 -36.89 -41.30 21.68
N LEU A 866 -37.67 -42.32 21.33
CA LEU A 866 -39.13 -42.26 21.28
C LEU A 866 -39.74 -41.81 22.63
N LYS A 867 -39.32 -42.45 23.74
CA LYS A 867 -39.73 -42.04 25.10
C LYS A 867 -39.35 -40.60 25.44
N ASN A 868 -38.21 -40.11 24.96
CA ASN A 868 -37.81 -38.71 25.16
C ASN A 868 -38.59 -37.74 24.26
N ALA A 869 -39.06 -38.15 23.07
CA ALA A 869 -39.96 -37.36 22.24
C ALA A 869 -41.34 -37.17 22.91
N GLU A 870 -41.92 -38.24 23.45
CA GLU A 870 -43.16 -38.20 24.24
C GLU A 870 -43.06 -37.20 25.41
N ILE A 871 -41.99 -37.29 26.22
CA ILE A 871 -41.74 -36.39 27.34
C ILE A 871 -41.49 -34.94 26.87
N ALA A 872 -40.80 -34.75 25.74
CA ALA A 872 -40.55 -33.42 25.18
C ALA A 872 -41.84 -32.71 24.73
N ILE A 873 -42.81 -33.46 24.20
CA ILE A 873 -44.10 -32.94 23.72
C ILE A 873 -45.06 -32.67 24.88
N GLN A 874 -45.07 -33.52 25.91
CA GLN A 874 -45.75 -33.22 27.19
C GLN A 874 -45.22 -31.93 27.85
N SER A 875 -43.97 -31.55 27.58
CA SER A 875 -43.33 -30.34 28.12
C SER A 875 -43.54 -29.09 27.25
N ASN A 876 -43.57 -29.24 25.93
CA ASN A 876 -43.92 -28.18 24.97
C ASN A 876 -44.48 -28.80 23.67
N SER A 877 -45.70 -28.42 23.29
CA SER A 877 -46.39 -28.83 22.07
C SER A 877 -45.60 -28.58 20.78
N ASP A 878 -44.72 -27.55 20.75
CA ASP A 878 -43.94 -27.21 19.55
C ASP A 878 -42.92 -28.32 19.16
N ASN A 879 -42.72 -29.33 20.00
CA ASN A 879 -41.76 -30.42 19.77
C ASN A 879 -42.26 -31.55 18.83
N ILE A 880 -43.45 -31.44 18.24
CA ILE A 880 -44.07 -32.50 17.40
C ILE A 880 -43.19 -32.92 16.20
N PHE A 881 -42.35 -32.02 15.67
CA PHE A 881 -41.36 -32.34 14.65
C PHE A 881 -40.39 -33.49 15.04
N LEU A 882 -40.21 -33.76 16.35
CA LEU A 882 -39.42 -34.89 16.84
C LEU A 882 -40.03 -36.25 16.47
N PHE A 883 -41.36 -36.39 16.48
CA PHE A 883 -42.00 -37.64 16.03
C PHE A 883 -41.81 -37.84 14.52
N VAL A 884 -41.88 -36.77 13.73
CA VAL A 884 -41.63 -36.83 12.27
C VAL A 884 -40.18 -37.25 11.97
N HIS A 885 -39.19 -36.69 12.68
CA HIS A 885 -37.80 -37.15 12.57
C HIS A 885 -37.60 -38.59 13.07
N THR A 886 -38.27 -38.98 14.15
CA THR A 886 -38.22 -40.35 14.69
C THR A 886 -38.77 -41.34 13.66
N LEU A 887 -39.96 -41.09 13.12
CA LEU A 887 -40.59 -41.87 12.05
C LEU A 887 -39.65 -42.00 10.83
N LYS A 888 -39.04 -40.90 10.38
CA LYS A 888 -38.06 -40.92 9.27
C LYS A 888 -36.86 -41.83 9.54
N LYS A 889 -36.34 -41.86 10.78
CA LYS A 889 -35.24 -42.75 11.17
C LYS A 889 -35.68 -44.21 11.33
N TYR A 890 -36.87 -44.47 11.88
CA TYR A 890 -37.43 -45.82 11.94
C TYR A 890 -37.65 -46.42 10.54
N LEU A 891 -38.16 -45.63 9.59
CA LEU A 891 -38.30 -46.02 8.18
C LEU A 891 -36.96 -46.34 7.53
N TYR A 892 -35.92 -45.50 7.75
CA TYR A 892 -34.56 -45.77 7.27
C TYR A 892 -34.03 -47.13 7.76
N TYR A 893 -34.17 -47.43 9.06
CA TYR A 893 -33.70 -48.71 9.59
C TYR A 893 -34.51 -49.91 9.11
N TYR A 894 -35.81 -49.73 8.90
CA TYR A 894 -36.68 -50.74 8.29
C TYR A 894 -36.29 -51.04 6.83
N GLU A 895 -36.01 -50.01 6.03
CA GLU A 895 -35.49 -50.13 4.67
C GLU A 895 -34.15 -50.88 4.62
N SER A 896 -33.28 -50.62 5.60
CA SER A 896 -32.00 -51.33 5.74
C SER A 896 -32.10 -52.75 6.33
N LEU A 897 -33.33 -53.30 6.47
CA LEU A 897 -33.63 -54.64 6.97
C LEU A 897 -33.20 -54.90 8.43
N ASN A 898 -33.38 -53.92 9.32
CA ASN A 898 -33.16 -54.14 10.75
C ASN A 898 -34.28 -55.01 11.36
N ILE A 899 -33.92 -56.24 11.73
CA ILE A 899 -34.81 -57.31 12.23
C ILE A 899 -35.70 -56.87 13.41
N GLU A 900 -35.20 -55.98 14.28
CA GLU A 900 -35.92 -55.51 15.49
C GLU A 900 -36.96 -54.43 15.19
N VAL A 901 -36.87 -53.75 14.03
CA VAL A 901 -37.80 -52.69 13.64
C VAL A 901 -39.01 -53.32 12.96
N THR A 902 -40.12 -53.43 13.70
CA THR A 902 -41.35 -54.05 13.17
C THR A 902 -42.34 -53.01 12.63
N GLU A 903 -43.11 -53.42 11.62
CA GLU A 903 -44.21 -52.65 11.00
C GLU A 903 -45.17 -52.04 12.03
N LYS A 904 -45.41 -52.75 13.14
CA LYS A 904 -46.28 -52.30 14.24
C LYS A 904 -45.81 -51.00 14.88
N VAL A 905 -44.50 -50.79 15.02
CA VAL A 905 -43.94 -49.57 15.62
C VAL A 905 -43.96 -48.41 14.63
N ILE A 906 -43.81 -48.71 13.33
CA ILE A 906 -43.92 -47.72 12.25
C ILE A 906 -45.38 -47.23 12.15
N ASN A 907 -46.35 -48.15 12.16
CA ASN A 907 -47.77 -47.81 12.14
C ASN A 907 -48.16 -46.98 13.38
N TYR A 908 -47.73 -47.37 14.58
CA TYR A 908 -47.92 -46.59 15.80
C TYR A 908 -47.37 -45.15 15.70
N LEU A 909 -46.18 -44.98 15.12
CA LEU A 909 -45.59 -43.66 14.87
C LEU A 909 -46.35 -42.84 13.82
N ILE A 910 -46.88 -43.50 12.77
CA ILE A 910 -47.73 -42.87 11.76
C ILE A 910 -49.04 -42.40 12.40
N ASP A 911 -49.72 -43.26 13.17
CA ASP A 911 -50.99 -42.95 13.84
C ASP A 911 -50.83 -41.73 14.77
N ILE A 912 -49.76 -41.71 15.59
CA ILE A 912 -49.39 -40.55 16.42
C ILE A 912 -49.17 -39.28 15.59
N CYS A 913 -48.44 -39.37 14.47
CA CYS A 913 -48.22 -38.22 13.60
C CYS A 913 -49.53 -37.73 12.95
N GLN A 914 -50.50 -38.62 12.66
CA GLN A 914 -51.81 -38.24 12.12
C GLN A 914 -52.70 -37.54 13.16
N GLU A 915 -52.72 -38.02 14.40
CA GLU A 915 -53.46 -37.38 15.50
C GLU A 915 -52.94 -35.94 15.71
N TYR A 916 -51.63 -35.75 15.88
CA TYR A 916 -51.03 -34.43 16.07
C TYR A 916 -51.09 -33.52 14.82
N TYR A 917 -51.12 -34.08 13.61
CA TYR A 917 -51.34 -33.32 12.37
C TYR A 917 -52.77 -32.76 12.27
N SER A 918 -53.76 -33.44 12.87
CA SER A 918 -55.15 -33.00 12.85
C SER A 918 -55.42 -31.82 13.80
N ASP A 919 -54.65 -31.70 14.88
CA ASP A 919 -54.81 -30.67 15.91
C ASP A 919 -54.11 -29.33 15.61
N ILE A 920 -53.19 -29.27 14.63
CA ILE A 920 -52.35 -28.08 14.38
C ILE A 920 -52.71 -27.32 13.10
N CYS A 921 -52.75 -25.99 13.23
CA CYS A 921 -53.06 -25.06 12.14
C CYS A 921 -52.14 -25.27 10.91
N LYS A 922 -52.72 -25.11 9.71
CA LYS A 922 -52.22 -25.73 8.47
C LYS A 922 -50.86 -25.23 7.93
N ASP A 923 -50.27 -24.17 8.49
CA ASP A 923 -49.04 -23.52 8.00
C ASP A 923 -47.82 -23.73 8.93
N SER A 924 -47.23 -24.93 8.89
CA SER A 924 -45.90 -25.20 9.45
C SER A 924 -45.06 -26.08 8.50
N SER A 925 -43.74 -25.89 8.49
CA SER A 925 -42.82 -26.71 7.67
C SER A 925 -42.91 -28.21 8.01
N VAL A 926 -43.20 -28.53 9.28
CA VAL A 926 -43.39 -29.89 9.80
C VAL A 926 -44.50 -30.63 9.06
N ASN A 927 -45.60 -29.94 8.73
CA ASN A 927 -46.70 -30.52 7.96
C ASN A 927 -46.29 -30.87 6.52
N GLN A 928 -45.42 -30.06 5.90
CA GLN A 928 -44.88 -30.34 4.58
C GLN A 928 -43.91 -31.53 4.60
N GLU A 929 -43.01 -31.60 5.59
CA GLU A 929 -42.09 -32.74 5.77
C GLU A 929 -42.86 -34.05 6.01
N TYR A 930 -43.90 -34.03 6.86
CA TYR A 930 -44.73 -35.21 7.10
C TYR A 930 -45.48 -35.67 5.85
N LEU A 931 -46.11 -34.75 5.11
CA LEU A 931 -46.76 -35.06 3.83
C LEU A 931 -45.76 -35.59 2.79
N GLN A 932 -44.51 -35.15 2.82
CA GLN A 932 -43.46 -35.67 1.94
C GLN A 932 -43.09 -37.11 2.33
N ILE A 933 -42.89 -37.40 3.62
CA ILE A 933 -42.62 -38.76 4.11
C ILE A 933 -43.77 -39.72 3.73
N ILE A 934 -45.03 -39.29 3.85
CA ILE A 934 -46.18 -40.12 3.45
C ILE A 934 -46.20 -40.38 1.92
N LYS A 935 -45.85 -39.40 1.08
CA LYS A 935 -45.66 -39.61 -0.36
C LYS A 935 -44.54 -40.62 -0.63
N ASP A 936 -43.39 -40.46 0.04
CA ASP A 936 -42.22 -41.31 -0.17
C ASP A 936 -42.55 -42.78 0.20
N ILE A 937 -43.30 -43.02 1.29
CA ILE A 937 -43.81 -44.36 1.65
C ILE A 937 -44.77 -44.89 0.58
N GLN A 938 -45.67 -44.07 0.04
CA GLN A 938 -46.61 -44.49 -1.00
C GLN A 938 -45.93 -44.80 -2.33
N ILE A 939 -44.88 -44.06 -2.70
CA ILE A 939 -44.03 -44.37 -3.86
C ILE A 939 -43.29 -45.69 -3.62
N LYS A 940 -42.71 -45.90 -2.43
CA LYS A 940 -42.02 -47.15 -2.07
C LYS A 940 -42.94 -48.37 -1.99
N LYS A 941 -44.22 -48.19 -1.63
CA LYS A 941 -45.27 -49.23 -1.79
C LYS A 941 -45.51 -49.64 -3.23
N GLN A 942 -45.37 -48.73 -4.19
CA GLN A 942 -45.56 -49.01 -5.62
C GLN A 942 -44.35 -49.69 -6.24
N THR A 943 -43.13 -49.46 -5.73
CA THR A 943 -41.90 -50.07 -6.25
C THR A 943 -41.50 -51.37 -5.54
N ASN A 944 -41.67 -51.46 -4.22
CA ASN A 944 -41.28 -52.60 -3.37
C ASN A 944 -42.49 -53.18 -2.62
N GLN A 945 -43.35 -53.90 -3.33
CA GLN A 945 -44.61 -54.46 -2.78
C GLN A 945 -44.40 -55.28 -1.50
N THR A 946 -43.48 -56.25 -1.50
CA THR A 946 -43.32 -57.23 -0.41
C THR A 946 -42.85 -56.68 0.93
N LEU A 947 -42.30 -55.46 0.99
CA LEU A 947 -41.71 -54.87 2.21
C LEU A 947 -42.57 -53.78 2.84
N PHE A 948 -43.43 -53.10 2.05
CA PHE A 948 -44.22 -51.95 2.52
C PHE A 948 -45.73 -52.19 2.54
N GLU A 949 -46.21 -53.36 2.11
CA GLU A 949 -47.64 -53.70 2.04
C GLU A 949 -48.40 -53.37 3.34
N ASN A 950 -47.88 -53.80 4.50
CA ASN A 950 -48.53 -53.71 5.82
C ASN A 950 -48.43 -52.34 6.53
N ILE A 951 -47.81 -51.32 5.92
CA ILE A 951 -47.61 -50.00 6.55
C ILE A 951 -48.79 -49.05 6.24
N ASN A 952 -49.47 -48.50 7.25
CA ASN A 952 -50.73 -47.75 7.12
C ASN A 952 -50.56 -46.26 6.78
N ALA A 953 -49.80 -45.94 5.73
CA ALA A 953 -49.56 -44.57 5.28
C ALA A 953 -50.67 -44.04 4.35
N TYR A 954 -51.73 -43.47 4.92
CA TYR A 954 -52.81 -42.79 4.19
C TYR A 954 -52.61 -41.27 4.19
N PHE A 955 -53.08 -40.58 3.14
CA PHE A 955 -53.18 -39.12 3.19
C PHE A 955 -54.29 -38.72 4.17
N PRO A 956 -54.07 -37.73 5.06
CA PRO A 956 -55.14 -37.20 5.89
C PRO A 956 -56.27 -36.63 5.01
N SER A 957 -57.51 -36.98 5.32
CA SER A 957 -58.69 -36.45 4.63
C SER A 957 -58.78 -34.93 4.81
N LYS A 958 -59.07 -34.21 3.72
CA LYS A 958 -58.97 -32.73 3.58
C LYS A 958 -59.73 -31.90 4.63
#